data_AF-A0A1I7VY23-F1
#
_entry.id   AF-A0A1I7VY23-F1
#
_cell.length_a   1.000
_cell.length_b   1.000
_cell.length_c   1.000
_cell.angle_alpha   90.00
_cell.angle_beta   90.00
_cell.angle_gamma   90.00
#
_symmetry.space_group_name_H-M   'P 1'
#
loop_
_entity.id
_entity.type
_entity.pdbx_description
1 polymer ?
#
loop_
_entity_poly.entity_id
_entity_poly.type
_entity_poly.pdbx_seq_one_letter_code
_entity_poly.pdbx_strand_id
1 'polypeptide(L)'
;MVACLMLPQSMQSPSVNNTTIQSKSLGKYIRQTLILCEKADVLINKDGLQTLIPPEMHSLRSRVIKLCKTVFIDPEWGRRILDRVWKSCYYSVICRIRRAALSVEQKNWTELLISTFVKELCVFANDFPHLRATACLYIGDLRRYAWLIYGVEKYRNLALLCYRKSAKLDEENGIALNQLGLLIQEASPTCALLYFLLANNAQLPFDGAYTNVISLLKQQREQKKEDPTVAILEHCFTCFRQSYFEELSTKLLEYMISQLETRHAFHVALSINIIVLAATALLKKGKEIELRSLSKLFFRISEVTIRNLEEWYAAETEAADLRRRRASSSDGSVEGAEIEDREERHCSRSSSLEKDVISEDEETLVETDELSLCKRNHETQHRIQTLLVALLHAATSLAPHVYNDKVPSALHCQYEDFCQQLIQFLNLLELHLEGKSENLWQLGSLTPWFLLPRFLQTFVYSSHTPVEFDEFFVYTPKNSMKENKMKNMAKLWLAHDTEKEHIRTSLPLYVVPQEDVLLQQLEVMKKILNKDKLLVAIAEGTFRSLDMKKGKPEVRKALRWINAHISKDNGRLRIIPSSTPEKCAEKLSAQAPTTSTVFVTMLTLLQVEANSVIKPIMVENVEDFCARYDKAEKDFLLCH
;
A
#
# COMPACT_ATOMS: atom_id res chain seq x y z
N MET A 1 12.28 -39.28 20.11
CA MET A 1 13.66 -39.80 20.24
C MET A 1 14.32 -38.98 21.34
N VAL A 2 14.60 -39.62 22.47
CA VAL A 2 15.12 -39.00 23.70
C VAL A 2 16.61 -38.74 23.54
N ALA A 3 17.08 -37.53 23.83
CA ALA A 3 18.50 -37.22 23.94
C ALA A 3 18.75 -36.37 25.20
N CYS A 4 19.29 -37.04 26.22
CA CYS A 4 19.91 -36.47 27.39
C CYS A 4 21.24 -35.80 27.00
N LEU A 5 21.53 -34.62 27.54
CA LEU A 5 22.91 -34.14 27.67
C LEU A 5 23.15 -33.63 29.10
N MET A 6 24.15 -34.25 29.71
CA MET A 6 24.65 -34.07 31.07
C MET A 6 25.39 -32.72 31.21
N LEU A 7 25.23 -32.05 32.35
CA LEU A 7 26.07 -30.94 32.82
C LEU A 7 27.25 -31.48 33.65
N PRO A 8 28.44 -30.84 33.63
CA PRO A 8 29.50 -31.14 34.59
C PRO A 8 29.33 -30.32 35.89
N GLN A 9 29.72 -30.95 37.00
CA GLN A 9 29.62 -30.43 38.36
C GLN A 9 30.82 -29.54 38.77
N SER A 10 30.46 -28.57 39.64
CA SER A 10 31.24 -27.98 40.75
C SER A 10 32.22 -26.83 40.49
N MET A 11 31.84 -25.65 40.99
CA MET A 11 32.54 -24.98 42.11
C MET A 11 31.52 -24.20 42.95
N GLN A 12 31.53 -24.46 44.26
CA GLN A 12 30.60 -23.91 45.24
C GLN A 12 30.99 -22.48 45.63
N SER A 13 30.03 -21.56 45.54
CA SER A 13 30.06 -20.24 46.20
C SER A 13 28.80 -20.12 47.09
N PRO A 14 28.85 -19.39 48.22
CA PRO A 14 27.80 -19.46 49.26
C PRO A 14 26.52 -18.68 48.95
N SER A 15 26.23 -18.36 47.68
CA SER A 15 25.00 -17.64 47.27
C SER A 15 23.80 -18.53 46.94
N VAL A 16 23.97 -19.87 46.97
CA VAL A 16 23.00 -20.85 46.44
C VAL A 16 21.76 -21.04 47.33
N ASN A 17 21.80 -20.70 48.62
CA ASN A 17 20.69 -21.04 49.52
C ASN A 17 19.45 -20.12 49.40
N ASN A 18 19.61 -18.84 49.03
CA ASN A 18 18.46 -17.91 48.93
C ASN A 18 17.68 -18.03 47.61
N THR A 19 18.35 -18.30 46.50
CA THR A 19 17.73 -18.51 45.17
C THR A 19 16.96 -19.82 45.09
N THR A 20 17.43 -20.87 45.78
CA THR A 20 16.79 -22.20 45.76
C THR A 20 15.50 -22.25 46.62
N ILE A 21 15.40 -21.40 47.64
CA ILE A 21 14.20 -21.29 48.51
C ILE A 21 13.12 -20.44 47.83
N GLN A 22 13.49 -19.35 47.13
CA GLN A 22 12.57 -18.56 46.32
C GLN A 22 12.01 -19.35 45.12
N SER A 23 12.80 -20.21 44.47
CA SER A 23 12.32 -20.99 43.32
C SER A 23 11.32 -22.09 43.72
N LYS A 24 11.52 -22.76 44.87
CA LYS A 24 10.59 -23.76 45.41
C LYS A 24 9.24 -23.15 45.83
N SER A 25 9.24 -21.93 46.37
CA SER A 25 8.01 -21.25 46.77
C SER A 25 7.22 -20.76 45.55
N LEU A 26 7.87 -20.15 44.56
CA LEU A 26 7.24 -19.70 43.30
C LEU A 26 6.56 -20.86 42.55
N GLY A 27 7.23 -22.01 42.45
CA GLY A 27 6.66 -23.20 41.82
C GLY A 27 5.40 -23.75 42.49
N LYS A 28 5.20 -23.49 43.79
CA LYS A 28 3.96 -23.81 44.51
C LYS A 28 2.84 -22.84 44.13
N TYR A 29 3.12 -21.53 44.07
CA TYR A 29 2.15 -20.53 43.65
C TYR A 29 1.69 -20.74 42.20
N ILE A 30 2.62 -21.03 41.29
CA ILE A 30 2.31 -21.36 39.89
C ILE A 30 1.34 -22.54 39.81
N ARG A 31 1.67 -23.66 40.45
CA ARG A 31 0.80 -24.85 40.45
C ARG A 31 -0.58 -24.57 41.05
N GLN A 32 -0.64 -23.83 42.15
CA GLN A 32 -1.92 -23.45 42.75
C GLN A 32 -2.76 -22.57 41.83
N THR A 33 -2.15 -21.60 41.16
CA THR A 33 -2.85 -20.74 40.19
C THR A 33 -3.42 -21.57 39.04
N LEU A 34 -2.63 -22.49 38.47
CA LEU A 34 -3.08 -23.37 37.38
C LEU A 34 -4.28 -24.24 37.78
N ILE A 35 -4.22 -24.87 38.96
CA ILE A 35 -5.33 -25.68 39.50
C ILE A 35 -6.60 -24.84 39.66
N LEU A 36 -6.47 -23.59 40.11
CA LEU A 36 -7.63 -22.70 40.21
C LEU A 36 -8.17 -22.31 38.82
N CYS A 37 -7.31 -22.04 37.84
CA CYS A 37 -7.74 -21.78 36.46
C CYS A 37 -8.50 -22.97 35.86
N GLU A 38 -8.03 -24.20 36.08
CA GLU A 38 -8.75 -25.42 35.65
C GLU A 38 -10.13 -25.53 36.31
N LYS A 39 -10.22 -25.26 37.62
CA LYS A 39 -11.52 -25.20 38.31
C LYS A 39 -12.43 -24.12 37.73
N ALA A 40 -11.87 -22.98 37.34
CA ALA A 40 -12.61 -21.90 36.69
C ALA A 40 -13.18 -22.35 35.34
N ASP A 41 -12.37 -23.02 34.51
CA ASP A 41 -12.79 -23.57 33.22
C ASP A 41 -13.92 -24.59 33.37
N VAL A 42 -13.80 -25.50 34.34
CA VAL A 42 -14.87 -26.47 34.62
C VAL A 42 -16.13 -25.76 35.08
N LEU A 43 -16.01 -24.79 35.99
CA LEU A 43 -17.16 -24.07 36.54
C LEU A 43 -17.91 -23.26 35.48
N ILE A 44 -17.21 -22.52 34.62
CA ILE A 44 -17.82 -21.66 33.60
C ILE A 44 -18.44 -22.47 32.45
N ASN A 45 -17.98 -23.70 32.23
CA ASN A 45 -18.49 -24.59 31.18
C ASN A 45 -19.56 -25.57 31.69
N LYS A 46 -19.93 -25.57 32.98
CA LYS A 46 -21.04 -26.38 33.45
C LYS A 46 -22.35 -25.97 32.77
N ASP A 47 -23.04 -26.97 32.22
CA ASP A 47 -24.30 -26.84 31.51
C ASP A 47 -25.43 -26.47 32.47
N GLY A 48 -25.74 -25.18 32.48
CA GLY A 48 -26.83 -24.59 33.24
C GLY A 48 -27.18 -23.26 32.59
N LEU A 49 -28.09 -23.28 31.61
CA LEU A 49 -28.47 -22.11 30.80
C LEU A 49 -29.08 -20.96 31.63
N GLN A 50 -29.51 -21.22 32.87
CA GLN A 50 -30.19 -20.23 33.72
C GLN A 50 -29.23 -19.27 34.44
N THR A 51 -27.97 -19.64 34.67
CA THR A 51 -27.01 -18.77 35.38
C THR A 51 -25.92 -18.30 34.44
N LEU A 52 -25.86 -16.97 34.22
CA LEU A 52 -24.91 -16.35 33.30
C LEU A 52 -23.46 -16.53 33.79
N ILE A 53 -23.21 -16.30 35.07
CA ILE A 53 -21.95 -16.59 35.76
C ILE A 53 -22.25 -17.22 37.13
N PRO A 54 -21.69 -18.39 37.45
CA PRO A 54 -21.80 -18.96 38.79
C PRO A 54 -21.17 -18.04 39.85
N PRO A 55 -21.82 -17.77 41.00
CA PRO A 55 -21.30 -16.84 42.02
C PRO A 55 -19.92 -17.26 42.56
N GLU A 56 -19.62 -18.56 42.58
CA GLU A 56 -18.32 -19.10 43.01
C GLU A 56 -17.18 -18.61 42.12
N MET A 57 -17.46 -18.22 40.88
CA MET A 57 -16.48 -17.69 39.94
C MET A 57 -15.85 -16.38 40.44
N HIS A 58 -16.63 -15.53 41.13
CA HIS A 58 -16.11 -14.29 41.71
C HIS A 58 -15.09 -14.57 42.84
N SER A 59 -15.43 -15.51 43.73
CA SER A 59 -14.53 -15.95 44.81
C SER A 59 -13.25 -16.60 44.26
N LEU A 60 -13.40 -17.45 43.25
CA LEU A 60 -12.27 -18.12 42.60
C LEU A 60 -11.35 -17.11 41.93
N ARG A 61 -11.89 -16.14 41.18
CA ARG A 61 -11.09 -15.09 40.52
C ARG A 61 -10.31 -14.25 41.53
N SER A 62 -10.95 -13.85 42.64
CA SER A 62 -10.26 -13.10 43.72
C SER A 62 -9.05 -13.86 44.27
N ARG A 63 -9.18 -15.18 44.46
CA ARG A 63 -8.06 -16.04 44.89
C ARG A 63 -6.95 -16.12 43.84
N VAL A 64 -7.31 -16.29 42.56
CA VAL A 64 -6.34 -16.30 41.45
C VAL A 64 -5.56 -15.00 41.40
N ILE A 65 -6.24 -13.85 41.41
CA ILE A 65 -5.63 -12.51 41.40
C ILE A 65 -4.63 -12.33 42.54
N LYS A 66 -4.96 -12.82 43.75
CA LYS A 66 -4.06 -12.75 44.90
C LYS A 66 -2.78 -13.54 44.67
N LEU A 67 -2.85 -14.73 44.07
CA LEU A 67 -1.67 -15.54 43.75
C LEU A 67 -0.84 -14.93 42.60
N CYS A 68 -1.51 -14.31 41.61
CA CYS A 68 -0.85 -13.65 40.50
C CYS A 68 0.17 -12.59 40.96
N LYS A 69 -0.12 -11.84 42.03
CA LYS A 69 0.82 -10.84 42.57
C LYS A 69 2.20 -11.41 42.92
N THR A 70 2.26 -12.68 43.33
CA THR A 70 3.53 -13.37 43.63
C THR A 70 4.15 -13.97 42.38
N VAL A 71 3.34 -14.53 41.49
CA VAL A 71 3.81 -15.19 40.26
C VAL A 71 4.35 -14.18 39.23
N PHE A 72 3.72 -13.02 39.13
CA PHE A 72 4.06 -11.97 38.18
C PHE A 72 5.37 -11.23 38.50
N ILE A 73 6.01 -11.53 39.63
CA ILE A 73 7.36 -11.02 39.92
C ILE A 73 8.37 -11.64 38.92
N ASP A 74 8.14 -12.88 38.49
CA ASP A 74 8.96 -13.56 37.49
C ASP A 74 8.52 -13.20 36.06
N PRO A 75 9.39 -12.61 35.22
CA PRO A 75 8.99 -12.13 33.88
C PRO A 75 8.62 -13.23 32.87
N GLU A 76 9.19 -14.42 32.99
CA GLU A 76 8.92 -15.53 32.07
C GLU A 76 7.59 -16.20 32.42
N TRP A 77 7.44 -16.59 33.69
CA TRP A 77 6.22 -17.21 34.20
C TRP A 77 5.07 -16.23 34.28
N GLY A 78 5.34 -14.96 34.57
CA GLY A 78 4.33 -13.91 34.67
C GLY A 78 3.51 -13.79 33.38
N ARG A 79 4.18 -13.76 32.21
CA ARG A 79 3.49 -13.70 30.91
C ARG A 79 2.66 -14.95 30.63
N ARG A 80 3.23 -16.14 30.83
CA ARG A 80 2.53 -17.42 30.60
C ARG A 80 1.30 -17.57 31.49
N ILE A 81 1.43 -17.19 32.76
CA ILE A 81 0.35 -17.30 33.74
C ILE A 81 -0.70 -16.24 33.50
N LEU A 82 -0.33 -15.02 33.10
CA LEU A 82 -1.29 -13.99 32.71
C LEU A 82 -2.15 -14.45 31.53
N ASP A 83 -1.57 -15.08 30.50
CA ASP A 83 -2.34 -15.63 29.37
C ASP A 83 -3.29 -16.76 29.80
N ARG A 84 -2.85 -17.67 30.66
CA ARG A 84 -3.71 -18.73 31.21
C ARG A 84 -4.86 -18.15 32.04
N VAL A 85 -4.57 -17.17 32.89
CA VAL A 85 -5.56 -16.48 33.73
C VAL A 85 -6.55 -15.69 32.88
N TRP A 86 -6.07 -14.99 31.84
CA TRP A 86 -6.92 -14.32 30.85
C TRP A 86 -7.93 -15.29 30.25
N LYS A 87 -7.45 -16.42 29.70
CA LYS A 87 -8.31 -17.44 29.08
C LYS A 87 -9.39 -17.93 30.04
N SER A 88 -9.00 -18.37 31.23
CA SER A 88 -9.91 -19.03 32.18
C SER A 88 -10.83 -18.08 32.93
N CYS A 89 -10.31 -16.95 33.41
CA CYS A 89 -11.03 -16.09 34.35
C CYS A 89 -11.73 -14.89 33.70
N TYR A 90 -11.32 -14.50 32.50
CA TYR A 90 -11.82 -13.31 31.81
C TYR A 90 -12.49 -13.68 30.49
N TYR A 91 -11.74 -14.28 29.56
CA TYR A 91 -12.21 -14.57 28.21
C TYR A 91 -13.38 -15.55 28.19
N SER A 92 -13.26 -16.70 28.86
CA SER A 92 -14.35 -17.70 28.95
C SER A 92 -15.65 -17.12 29.52
N VAL A 93 -15.53 -16.23 30.51
CA VAL A 93 -16.66 -15.51 31.09
C VAL A 93 -17.33 -14.62 30.04
N ILE A 94 -16.56 -13.78 29.35
CA ILE A 94 -17.10 -12.88 28.32
C ILE A 94 -17.69 -13.67 27.14
N CYS A 95 -17.08 -14.78 26.75
CA CYS A 95 -17.62 -15.68 25.72
C CYS A 95 -19.00 -16.23 26.11
N ARG A 96 -19.19 -16.64 27.36
CA ARG A 96 -20.49 -17.11 27.86
C ARG A 96 -21.52 -15.99 27.84
N ILE A 97 -21.15 -14.78 28.27
CA ILE A 97 -22.02 -13.59 28.22
C ILE A 97 -22.46 -13.27 26.79
N ARG A 98 -21.52 -13.26 25.83
CA ARG A 98 -21.79 -12.94 24.42
C ARG A 98 -22.72 -13.93 23.73
N ARG A 99 -22.79 -15.18 24.20
CA ARG A 99 -23.68 -16.21 23.66
C ARG A 99 -25.10 -16.12 24.24
N ALA A 100 -25.29 -15.38 25.33
CA ALA A 100 -26.59 -15.23 25.96
C ALA A 100 -27.36 -14.03 25.38
N ALA A 101 -28.68 -14.17 25.31
CA ALA A 101 -29.56 -13.02 25.09
C ALA A 101 -29.71 -12.25 26.40
N LEU A 102 -29.14 -11.05 26.48
CA LEU A 102 -29.07 -10.27 27.72
C LEU A 102 -30.26 -9.31 27.87
N SER A 103 -30.89 -9.30 29.04
CA SER A 103 -31.81 -8.26 29.47
C SER A 103 -31.09 -6.91 29.67
N VAL A 104 -31.85 -5.81 29.80
CA VAL A 104 -31.28 -4.47 30.07
C VAL A 104 -30.50 -4.45 31.39
N GLU A 105 -31.03 -5.09 32.43
CA GLU A 105 -30.36 -5.22 33.73
C GLU A 105 -29.06 -6.03 33.63
N GLN A 106 -29.08 -7.15 32.90
CA GLN A 106 -27.90 -7.97 32.66
C GLN A 106 -26.84 -7.23 31.84
N LYS A 107 -27.25 -6.36 30.91
CA LYS A 107 -26.36 -5.47 30.17
C LYS A 107 -25.65 -4.47 31.09
N ASN A 108 -26.39 -3.78 31.97
CA ASN A 108 -25.81 -2.84 32.94
C ASN A 108 -24.84 -3.55 33.91
N TRP A 109 -25.23 -4.73 34.40
CA TRP A 109 -24.37 -5.53 35.26
C TRP A 109 -23.09 -5.99 34.54
N THR A 110 -23.19 -6.41 33.27
CA THR A 110 -22.05 -6.80 32.44
C THR A 110 -21.07 -5.63 32.25
N GLU A 111 -21.57 -4.39 32.19
CA GLU A 111 -20.75 -3.20 31.98
C GLU A 111 -19.90 -2.92 33.23
N LEU A 112 -20.51 -3.08 34.41
CA LEU A 112 -19.82 -3.01 35.70
C LEU A 112 -18.78 -4.14 35.85
N LEU A 113 -19.12 -5.35 35.40
CA LEU A 113 -18.21 -6.49 35.42
C LEU A 113 -16.98 -6.24 34.53
N ILE A 114 -17.19 -5.84 33.27
CA ILE A 114 -16.10 -5.49 32.34
C ILE A 114 -15.24 -4.37 32.93
N SER A 115 -15.87 -3.35 33.54
CA SER A 115 -15.15 -2.25 34.19
C SER A 115 -14.29 -2.74 35.36
N THR A 116 -14.76 -3.74 36.10
CA THR A 116 -13.99 -4.39 37.18
C THR A 116 -12.79 -5.16 36.60
N PHE A 117 -12.98 -5.91 35.50
CA PHE A 117 -11.89 -6.64 34.84
C PHE A 117 -10.81 -5.68 34.31
N VAL A 118 -11.22 -4.56 33.72
CA VAL A 118 -10.28 -3.54 33.27
C VAL A 118 -9.50 -2.96 34.45
N LYS A 119 -10.15 -2.65 35.58
CA LYS A 119 -9.46 -2.18 36.79
C LYS A 119 -8.41 -3.19 37.28
N GLU A 120 -8.78 -4.47 37.36
CA GLU A 120 -7.87 -5.55 37.76
C GLU A 120 -6.63 -5.62 36.84
N LEU A 121 -6.82 -5.58 35.51
CA LEU A 121 -5.72 -5.60 34.54
C LEU A 121 -4.88 -4.33 34.57
N CYS A 122 -5.48 -3.15 34.81
CA CYS A 122 -4.74 -1.90 34.98
C CYS A 122 -3.80 -1.97 36.20
N VAL A 123 -4.24 -2.58 37.30
CA VAL A 123 -3.38 -2.81 38.47
C VAL A 123 -2.18 -3.68 38.08
N PHE A 124 -2.40 -4.79 37.37
CA PHE A 124 -1.29 -5.62 36.90
C PHE A 124 -0.32 -4.87 35.97
N ALA A 125 -0.84 -4.04 35.05
CA ALA A 125 -0.03 -3.25 34.12
C ALA A 125 0.82 -2.16 34.80
N ASN A 126 0.35 -1.66 35.94
CA ASN A 126 1.05 -0.67 36.76
C ASN A 126 2.09 -1.33 37.66
N ASP A 127 1.71 -2.40 38.36
CA ASP A 127 2.56 -3.11 39.32
C ASP A 127 3.68 -3.91 38.62
N PHE A 128 3.42 -4.40 37.39
CA PHE A 128 4.35 -5.25 36.64
C PHE A 128 4.60 -4.70 35.22
N PRO A 129 5.58 -3.80 35.03
CA PRO A 129 5.82 -3.13 33.75
C PRO A 129 6.07 -4.07 32.56
N HIS A 130 6.69 -5.24 32.79
CA HIS A 130 6.95 -6.23 31.74
C HIS A 130 5.68 -6.94 31.23
N LEU A 131 4.54 -6.84 31.94
CA LEU A 131 3.23 -7.36 31.52
C LEU A 131 2.37 -6.30 30.84
N ARG A 132 2.82 -5.03 30.79
CA ARG A 132 2.01 -3.89 30.36
C ARG A 132 1.50 -4.04 28.93
N ALA A 133 2.32 -4.55 28.01
CA ALA A 133 1.89 -4.79 26.63
C ALA A 133 0.71 -5.78 26.58
N THR A 134 0.88 -6.97 27.17
CA THR A 134 -0.14 -8.02 27.22
C THR A 134 -1.40 -7.58 27.98
N ALA A 135 -1.26 -6.85 29.08
CA ALA A 135 -2.39 -6.30 29.82
C ALA A 135 -3.16 -5.26 28.98
N CYS A 136 -2.47 -4.37 28.26
CA CYS A 136 -3.11 -3.43 27.33
C CYS A 136 -3.87 -4.16 26.22
N LEU A 137 -3.31 -5.25 25.66
CA LEU A 137 -4.00 -6.09 24.68
C LEU A 137 -5.33 -6.62 25.23
N TYR A 138 -5.31 -7.23 26.42
CA TYR A 138 -6.51 -7.81 27.04
C TYR A 138 -7.54 -6.77 27.48
N ILE A 139 -7.09 -5.59 27.95
CA ILE A 139 -7.98 -4.46 28.19
C ILE A 139 -8.65 -4.03 26.87
N GLY A 140 -7.89 -3.99 25.77
CA GLY A 140 -8.43 -3.73 24.43
C GLY A 140 -9.50 -4.74 24.03
N ASP A 141 -9.27 -6.04 24.26
CA ASP A 141 -10.25 -7.09 24.00
C ASP A 141 -11.54 -6.90 24.82
N LEU A 142 -11.42 -6.60 26.11
CA LEU A 142 -12.57 -6.29 26.97
C LEU A 142 -13.38 -5.10 26.44
N ARG A 143 -12.70 -4.03 26.00
CA ARG A 143 -13.35 -2.86 25.40
C ARG A 143 -14.01 -3.19 24.06
N ARG A 144 -13.36 -4.02 23.23
CA ARG A 144 -13.96 -4.51 21.99
C ARG A 144 -15.21 -5.35 22.27
N TYR A 145 -15.18 -6.23 23.26
CA TYR A 145 -16.36 -7.01 23.62
C TYR A 145 -17.49 -6.13 24.18
N ALA A 146 -17.17 -5.11 24.97
CA ALA A 146 -18.17 -4.11 25.37
C ALA A 146 -18.80 -3.45 24.14
N TRP A 147 -18.00 -3.01 23.15
CA TRP A 147 -18.54 -2.47 21.90
C TRP A 147 -19.47 -3.45 21.18
N LEU A 148 -19.10 -4.73 21.07
CA LEU A 148 -19.95 -5.75 20.44
C LEU A 148 -21.25 -6.03 21.20
N ILE A 149 -21.29 -5.82 22.52
CA ILE A 149 -22.48 -6.05 23.36
C ILE A 149 -23.41 -4.83 23.36
N TYR A 150 -22.84 -3.62 23.38
CA TYR A 150 -23.59 -2.37 23.58
C TYR A 150 -23.75 -1.52 22.32
N GLY A 151 -22.91 -1.71 21.30
CA GLY A 151 -22.90 -0.89 20.08
C GLY A 151 -22.40 0.56 20.28
N VAL A 152 -21.83 0.89 21.45
CA VAL A 152 -21.43 2.27 21.77
C VAL A 152 -20.01 2.56 21.28
N GLU A 153 -19.85 3.56 20.41
CA GLU A 153 -18.58 3.88 19.74
C GLU A 153 -17.43 4.24 20.70
N LYS A 154 -17.74 4.79 21.87
CA LYS A 154 -16.78 5.02 22.96
C LYS A 154 -15.94 3.78 23.26
N TYR A 155 -16.55 2.59 23.27
CA TYR A 155 -15.87 1.35 23.58
C TYR A 155 -14.91 0.92 22.46
N ARG A 156 -15.29 1.14 21.20
CA ARG A 156 -14.42 0.91 20.05
C ARG A 156 -13.19 1.82 20.08
N ASN A 157 -13.38 3.11 20.37
CA ASN A 157 -12.28 4.08 20.49
C ASN A 157 -11.32 3.74 21.63
N LEU A 158 -11.85 3.30 22.78
CA LEU A 158 -11.02 2.83 23.89
C LEU A 158 -10.25 1.54 23.53
N ALA A 159 -10.87 0.62 22.79
CA ALA A 159 -10.18 -0.58 22.32
C ALA A 159 -9.03 -0.23 21.36
N LEU A 160 -9.26 0.68 20.40
CA LEU A 160 -8.22 1.19 19.50
C LEU A 160 -7.04 1.79 20.27
N LEU A 161 -7.31 2.63 21.28
CA LEU A 161 -6.26 3.22 22.11
C LEU A 161 -5.42 2.15 22.82
N CYS A 162 -6.06 1.12 23.37
CA CYS A 162 -5.39 0.04 24.08
C CYS A 162 -4.53 -0.82 23.15
N TYR A 163 -5.03 -1.17 21.95
CA TYR A 163 -4.26 -1.94 20.98
C TYR A 163 -3.07 -1.13 20.41
N ARG A 164 -3.25 0.16 20.12
CA ARG A 164 -2.14 1.06 19.74
C ARG A 164 -1.06 1.13 20.82
N LYS A 165 -1.48 1.21 22.09
CA LYS A 165 -0.56 1.18 23.23
C LYS A 165 0.16 -0.17 23.36
N SER A 166 -0.56 -1.27 23.19
CA SER A 166 0.03 -2.62 23.19
C SER A 166 1.07 -2.78 22.09
N ALA A 167 0.74 -2.41 20.84
CA ALA A 167 1.65 -2.47 19.70
C ALA A 167 2.88 -1.58 19.91
N LYS A 168 2.75 -0.42 20.58
CA LYS A 168 3.87 0.45 20.96
C LYS A 168 4.81 -0.16 22.02
N LEU A 169 4.29 -1.03 22.88
CA LEU A 169 5.07 -1.64 23.95
C LEU A 169 5.70 -2.98 23.54
N ASP A 170 5.14 -3.65 22.53
CA ASP A 170 5.58 -4.94 22.01
C ASP A 170 5.38 -4.95 20.48
N GLU A 171 6.38 -4.43 19.75
CA GLU A 171 6.34 -4.27 18.29
C GLU A 171 6.55 -5.59 17.53
N GLU A 172 7.21 -6.54 18.16
CA GLU A 172 7.54 -7.83 17.55
C GLU A 172 6.28 -8.70 17.40
N ASN A 173 5.26 -8.47 18.24
CA ASN A 173 4.07 -9.29 18.34
C ASN A 173 2.92 -8.79 17.46
N GLY A 174 2.56 -9.62 16.46
CA GLY A 174 1.52 -9.30 15.49
C GLY A 174 0.08 -9.26 16.04
N ILE A 175 -0.18 -9.73 17.28
CA ILE A 175 -1.57 -9.87 17.78
C ILE A 175 -2.28 -8.51 17.85
N ALA A 176 -1.62 -7.48 18.39
CA ALA A 176 -2.24 -6.16 18.55
C ALA A 176 -2.63 -5.54 17.20
N LEU A 177 -1.76 -5.68 16.19
CA LEU A 177 -2.02 -5.27 14.81
C LEU A 177 -3.22 -6.02 14.23
N ASN A 178 -3.30 -7.34 14.43
CA ASN A 178 -4.45 -8.11 13.99
C ASN A 178 -5.76 -7.62 14.66
N GLN A 179 -5.74 -7.29 15.95
CA GLN A 179 -6.92 -6.76 16.62
C GLN A 179 -7.33 -5.37 16.11
N LEU A 180 -6.36 -4.51 15.73
CA LEU A 180 -6.65 -3.25 15.04
C LEU A 180 -7.39 -3.50 13.73
N GLY A 181 -6.91 -4.44 12.91
CA GLY A 181 -7.57 -4.84 11.66
C GLY A 181 -9.02 -5.27 11.87
N LEU A 182 -9.28 -6.13 12.86
CA LEU A 182 -10.65 -6.58 13.19
C LEU A 182 -11.59 -5.43 13.60
N LEU A 183 -11.09 -4.39 14.26
CA LEU A 183 -11.91 -3.24 14.65
C LEU A 183 -12.28 -2.32 13.49
N ILE A 184 -11.44 -2.27 12.44
CA ILE A 184 -11.62 -1.31 11.36
C ILE A 184 -12.08 -1.93 10.04
N GLN A 185 -12.08 -3.26 9.91
CA GLN A 185 -12.39 -3.97 8.66
C GLN A 185 -13.73 -3.59 8.02
N GLU A 186 -14.74 -3.24 8.82
CA GLU A 186 -16.04 -2.81 8.30
C GLU A 186 -15.99 -1.36 7.76
N ALA A 187 -15.25 -0.48 8.42
CA ALA A 187 -15.16 0.93 8.06
C ALA A 187 -14.10 1.20 6.96
N SER A 188 -12.99 0.49 7.00
CA SER A 188 -11.89 0.60 6.05
C SER A 188 -11.25 -0.78 5.80
N PRO A 189 -11.80 -1.56 4.84
CA PRO A 189 -11.27 -2.88 4.49
C PRO A 189 -9.81 -2.85 4.06
N THR A 190 -9.42 -1.86 3.26
CA THR A 190 -8.04 -1.73 2.74
C THR A 190 -7.04 -1.47 3.88
N CYS A 191 -7.36 -0.59 4.84
CA CYS A 191 -6.53 -0.43 6.04
C CYS A 191 -6.51 -1.68 6.93
N ALA A 192 -7.61 -2.45 7.00
CA ALA A 192 -7.60 -3.71 7.74
C ALA A 192 -6.69 -4.75 7.09
N LEU A 193 -6.65 -4.84 5.76
CA LEU A 193 -5.69 -5.67 5.03
C LEU A 193 -4.25 -5.30 5.39
N LEU A 194 -3.92 -4.01 5.44
CA LEU A 194 -2.61 -3.54 5.91
C LEU A 194 -2.27 -4.11 7.29
N TYR A 195 -3.16 -3.97 8.28
CA TYR A 195 -2.90 -4.45 9.63
C TYR A 195 -2.80 -5.98 9.73
N PHE A 196 -3.62 -6.73 8.98
CA PHE A 196 -3.50 -8.18 8.93
C PHE A 196 -2.18 -8.62 8.28
N LEU A 197 -1.74 -7.94 7.22
CA LEU A 197 -0.46 -8.23 6.58
C LEU A 197 0.72 -7.85 7.46
N LEU A 198 0.66 -6.72 8.19
CA LEU A 198 1.66 -6.38 9.21
C LEU A 198 1.71 -7.45 10.31
N ALA A 199 0.56 -7.91 10.80
CA ALA A 199 0.48 -8.96 11.81
C ALA A 199 1.05 -10.31 11.33
N ASN A 200 0.91 -10.63 10.04
CA ASN A 200 1.50 -11.83 9.42
C ASN A 200 3.01 -11.68 9.16
N ASN A 201 3.47 -10.44 8.95
CA ASN A 201 4.86 -10.14 8.65
C ASN A 201 5.72 -9.80 9.88
N ALA A 202 5.10 -9.59 11.04
CA ALA A 202 5.77 -9.39 12.32
C ALA A 202 6.74 -10.54 12.66
N GLN A 203 7.71 -10.25 13.54
CA GLN A 203 8.72 -11.21 14.01
C GLN A 203 8.08 -12.39 14.76
N LEU A 204 7.08 -12.10 15.59
CA LEU A 204 6.17 -13.07 16.20
C LEU A 204 4.80 -12.92 15.52
N PRO A 205 4.58 -13.60 14.38
CA PRO A 205 3.39 -13.43 13.59
C PRO A 205 2.15 -13.99 14.31
N PHE A 206 0.99 -13.40 14.04
CA PHE A 206 -0.28 -13.97 14.49
C PHE A 206 -0.78 -15.02 13.50
N ASP A 207 -0.89 -16.28 13.92
CA ASP A 207 -1.27 -17.41 13.06
C ASP A 207 -2.58 -17.20 12.29
N GLY A 208 -3.56 -16.51 12.89
CA GLY A 208 -4.86 -16.22 12.27
C GLY A 208 -4.83 -15.09 11.24
N ALA A 209 -3.74 -14.32 11.13
CA ALA A 209 -3.69 -13.12 10.30
C ALA A 209 -3.85 -13.44 8.81
N TYR A 210 -3.17 -14.48 8.32
CA TYR A 210 -3.28 -14.92 6.92
C TYR A 210 -4.71 -15.34 6.55
N THR A 211 -5.40 -16.03 7.46
CA THR A 211 -6.81 -16.42 7.29
C THR A 211 -7.73 -15.20 7.23
N ASN A 212 -7.45 -14.16 8.03
CA ASN A 212 -8.19 -12.91 8.01
C ASN A 212 -8.01 -12.16 6.68
N VAL A 213 -6.78 -12.15 6.12
CA VAL A 213 -6.52 -11.59 4.77
C VAL A 213 -7.40 -12.29 3.73
N ILE A 214 -7.37 -13.62 3.66
CA ILE A 214 -8.16 -14.38 2.67
C ILE A 214 -9.66 -14.15 2.86
N SER A 215 -10.13 -14.18 4.10
CA SER A 215 -11.55 -13.99 4.42
C SER A 215 -12.03 -12.61 3.99
N LEU A 216 -11.25 -11.57 4.27
CA LEU A 216 -11.59 -10.20 3.90
C LEU A 216 -11.57 -9.99 2.38
N LEU A 217 -10.57 -10.54 1.67
CA LEU A 217 -10.52 -10.46 0.19
C LEU A 217 -11.74 -11.12 -0.46
N LYS A 218 -12.15 -12.31 0.03
CA LYS A 218 -13.36 -12.98 -0.45
C LYS A 218 -14.62 -12.16 -0.19
N GLN A 219 -14.75 -11.60 1.02
CA GLN A 219 -15.88 -10.75 1.37
C GLN A 219 -15.97 -9.50 0.47
N GLN A 220 -14.84 -8.84 0.18
CA GLN A 220 -14.83 -7.66 -0.70
C GLN A 220 -15.23 -8.01 -2.13
N ARG A 221 -14.82 -9.17 -2.63
CA ARG A 221 -15.24 -9.67 -3.95
C ARG A 221 -16.75 -9.90 -4.04
N GLU A 222 -17.35 -10.51 -3.02
CA GLU A 222 -18.79 -10.74 -2.96
C GLU A 222 -19.60 -9.43 -2.92
N GLN A 223 -19.04 -8.40 -2.27
CA GLN A 223 -19.63 -7.06 -2.21
C GLN A 223 -19.47 -6.26 -3.51
N LYS A 224 -18.81 -6.80 -4.54
CA LYS A 224 -18.53 -6.14 -5.84
C LYS A 224 -17.93 -4.73 -5.69
N LYS A 225 -17.13 -4.51 -4.64
CA LYS A 225 -16.41 -3.24 -4.48
C LYS A 225 -15.20 -3.23 -5.42
N GLU A 226 -15.14 -2.23 -6.30
CA GLU A 226 -14.10 -2.05 -7.31
C GLU A 226 -12.87 -1.33 -6.73
N ASP A 227 -12.18 -1.92 -5.75
CA ASP A 227 -10.83 -1.45 -5.36
C ASP A 227 -9.79 -2.25 -6.18
N PRO A 228 -9.05 -1.61 -7.12
CA PRO A 228 -8.08 -2.32 -7.97
C PRO A 228 -6.97 -3.00 -7.17
N THR A 229 -6.57 -2.42 -6.04
CA THR A 229 -5.57 -3.01 -5.13
C THR A 229 -6.11 -4.31 -4.54
N VAL A 230 -7.36 -4.30 -4.06
CA VAL A 230 -8.02 -5.50 -3.52
C VAL A 230 -8.17 -6.58 -4.60
N ALA A 231 -8.51 -6.22 -5.84
CA ALA A 231 -8.66 -7.17 -6.94
C ALA A 231 -7.36 -7.91 -7.27
N ILE A 232 -6.23 -7.19 -7.34
CA ILE A 232 -4.91 -7.81 -7.56
C ILE A 232 -4.56 -8.77 -6.42
N LEU A 233 -4.80 -8.37 -5.17
CA LEU A 233 -4.47 -9.19 -4.01
C LEU A 233 -5.35 -10.44 -3.95
N GLU A 234 -6.64 -10.33 -4.22
CA GLU A 234 -7.54 -11.48 -4.28
C GLU A 234 -7.01 -12.49 -5.30
N HIS A 235 -6.71 -12.04 -6.52
CA HIS A 235 -6.15 -12.89 -7.57
C HIS A 235 -4.86 -13.58 -7.16
N CYS A 236 -3.92 -12.86 -6.52
CA CYS A 236 -2.66 -13.44 -6.04
C CYS A 236 -2.85 -14.47 -4.92
N PHE A 237 -3.80 -14.25 -4.01
CA PHE A 237 -4.02 -15.14 -2.87
C PHE A 237 -4.87 -16.36 -3.23
N THR A 238 -5.79 -16.25 -4.19
CA THR A 238 -6.81 -17.29 -4.45
C THR A 238 -6.63 -18.04 -5.78
N CYS A 239 -6.32 -17.38 -6.89
CA CYS A 239 -6.45 -17.99 -8.23
C CYS A 239 -5.45 -17.45 -9.28
N PHE A 240 -4.19 -17.27 -8.90
CA PHE A 240 -3.19 -16.60 -9.72
C PHE A 240 -3.04 -17.18 -11.15
N ARG A 241 -3.08 -16.27 -12.12
CA ARG A 241 -2.82 -16.49 -13.56
C ARG A 241 -2.11 -15.28 -14.11
N GLN A 242 -0.97 -15.48 -14.78
CA GLN A 242 -0.11 -14.38 -15.24
C GLN A 242 -0.84 -13.42 -16.19
N SER A 243 -1.55 -13.93 -17.20
CA SER A 243 -2.22 -13.09 -18.19
C SER A 243 -3.27 -12.16 -17.59
N TYR A 244 -4.06 -12.67 -16.64
CA TYR A 244 -5.07 -11.86 -15.95
C TYR A 244 -4.44 -10.91 -14.92
N PHE A 245 -3.32 -11.30 -14.31
CA PHE A 245 -2.57 -10.41 -13.41
C PHE A 245 -2.05 -9.17 -14.15
N GLU A 246 -1.55 -9.31 -15.38
CA GLU A 246 -1.10 -8.16 -16.18
C GLU A 246 -2.27 -7.19 -16.47
N GLU A 247 -3.46 -7.69 -16.80
CA GLU A 247 -4.64 -6.85 -17.01
C GLU A 247 -5.02 -6.05 -15.74
N LEU A 248 -5.05 -6.73 -14.60
CA LEU A 248 -5.33 -6.07 -13.32
C LEU A 248 -4.22 -5.07 -12.94
N SER A 249 -2.96 -5.40 -13.24
CA SER A 249 -1.80 -4.54 -12.99
C SER A 249 -1.89 -3.22 -13.74
N THR A 250 -2.31 -3.26 -15.00
CA THR A 250 -2.56 -2.04 -15.79
C THR A 250 -3.65 -1.18 -15.15
N LYS A 251 -4.79 -1.78 -14.76
CA LYS A 251 -5.89 -1.06 -14.10
C LYS A 251 -5.47 -0.43 -12.78
N LEU A 252 -4.66 -1.12 -11.98
CA LEU A 252 -4.14 -0.56 -10.74
C LEU A 252 -3.17 0.60 -11.04
N LEU A 253 -2.28 0.46 -12.02
CA LEU A 253 -1.34 1.54 -12.36
C LEU A 253 -2.09 2.81 -12.80
N GLU A 254 -3.12 2.67 -13.64
CA GLU A 254 -4.02 3.75 -14.04
C GLU A 254 -4.68 4.43 -12.83
N TYR A 255 -5.22 3.63 -11.91
CA TYR A 255 -5.79 4.13 -10.67
C TYR A 255 -4.76 4.92 -9.84
N MET A 256 -3.54 4.39 -9.69
CA MET A 256 -2.47 5.04 -8.91
C MET A 256 -2.03 6.36 -9.53
N ILE A 257 -1.91 6.43 -10.86
CA ILE A 257 -1.64 7.68 -11.59
C ILE A 257 -2.74 8.71 -11.29
N SER A 258 -4.01 8.34 -11.42
CA SER A 258 -5.13 9.23 -11.12
C SER A 258 -5.13 9.73 -9.67
N GLN A 259 -4.77 8.87 -8.71
CA GLN A 259 -4.62 9.27 -7.30
C GLN A 259 -3.45 10.22 -7.06
N LEU A 260 -2.34 10.08 -7.81
CA LEU A 260 -1.22 11.01 -7.76
C LEU A 260 -1.59 12.36 -8.38
N GLU A 261 -2.23 12.38 -9.55
CA GLU A 261 -2.68 13.63 -10.19
C GLU A 261 -3.63 14.44 -9.29
N THR A 262 -4.50 13.75 -8.57
CA THR A 262 -5.43 14.34 -7.58
C THR A 262 -4.80 14.58 -6.20
N ARG A 263 -3.50 14.30 -6.04
CA ARG A 263 -2.70 14.45 -4.82
C ARG A 263 -3.24 13.68 -3.60
N HIS A 264 -3.90 12.55 -3.81
CA HIS A 264 -4.38 11.63 -2.78
C HIS A 264 -3.28 10.66 -2.31
N ALA A 265 -2.19 11.21 -1.75
CA ALA A 265 -0.99 10.49 -1.33
C ALA A 265 -1.24 9.28 -0.40
N PHE A 266 -2.21 9.39 0.50
CA PHE A 266 -2.51 8.30 1.45
C PHE A 266 -2.98 7.01 0.77
N HIS A 267 -3.83 7.10 -0.26
CA HIS A 267 -4.35 5.93 -0.97
C HIS A 267 -3.24 5.20 -1.74
N VAL A 268 -2.34 5.96 -2.35
CA VAL A 268 -1.16 5.42 -3.06
C VAL A 268 -0.19 4.78 -2.06
N ALA A 269 0.15 5.47 -0.98
CA ALA A 269 1.02 4.94 0.08
C ALA A 269 0.45 3.65 0.68
N LEU A 270 -0.86 3.61 0.98
CA LEU A 270 -1.53 2.44 1.51
C LEU A 270 -1.43 1.25 0.54
N SER A 271 -1.67 1.49 -0.75
CA SER A 271 -1.58 0.45 -1.79
C SER A 271 -0.16 -0.09 -1.94
N ILE A 272 0.87 0.78 -1.97
CA ILE A 272 2.29 0.38 -1.99
C ILE A 272 2.62 -0.52 -0.79
N ASN A 273 2.26 -0.07 0.42
CA ASN A 273 2.52 -0.82 1.65
C ASN A 273 1.88 -2.21 1.62
N ILE A 274 0.62 -2.29 1.19
CA ILE A 274 -0.11 -3.55 1.13
C ILE A 274 0.49 -4.49 0.06
N ILE A 275 0.81 -3.99 -1.14
CA ILE A 275 1.40 -4.79 -2.22
C ILE A 275 2.71 -5.44 -1.76
N VAL A 276 3.58 -4.67 -1.11
CA VAL A 276 4.87 -5.18 -0.63
C VAL A 276 4.68 -6.20 0.48
N LEU A 277 3.86 -5.89 1.50
CA LEU A 277 3.60 -6.84 2.59
C LEU A 277 2.87 -8.10 2.12
N ALA A 278 2.04 -7.99 1.09
CA ALA A 278 1.40 -9.12 0.43
C ALA A 278 2.43 -10.00 -0.29
N ALA A 279 3.36 -9.38 -1.00
CA ALA A 279 4.43 -10.09 -1.70
C ALA A 279 5.30 -10.89 -0.71
N THR A 280 5.69 -10.28 0.41
CA THR A 280 6.45 -10.96 1.48
C THR A 280 5.63 -12.06 2.17
N ALA A 281 4.33 -11.83 2.41
CA ALA A 281 3.44 -12.84 2.97
C ALA A 281 3.28 -14.07 2.06
N LEU A 282 3.17 -13.86 0.75
CA LEU A 282 3.07 -14.93 -0.25
C LEU A 282 4.38 -15.73 -0.35
N LEU A 283 5.54 -15.08 -0.25
CA LEU A 283 6.83 -15.76 -0.18
C LEU A 283 6.91 -16.71 1.02
N LYS A 284 6.43 -16.31 2.21
CA LYS A 284 6.35 -17.19 3.39
C LYS A 284 5.47 -18.44 3.15
N LYS A 285 4.64 -18.43 2.10
CA LYS A 285 3.79 -19.55 1.67
C LYS A 285 4.33 -20.29 0.43
N GLY A 286 5.56 -20.01 0.00
CA GLY A 286 6.20 -20.65 -1.16
C GLY A 286 5.68 -20.17 -2.52
N LYS A 287 4.97 -19.04 -2.57
CA LYS A 287 4.38 -18.45 -3.78
C LYS A 287 5.34 -17.45 -4.45
N GLU A 288 6.42 -17.98 -5.02
CA GLU A 288 7.52 -17.16 -5.58
C GLU A 288 7.14 -16.43 -6.87
N ILE A 289 6.21 -16.96 -7.67
CA ILE A 289 5.78 -16.35 -8.93
C ILE A 289 4.95 -15.10 -8.63
N GLU A 290 4.07 -15.20 -7.64
CA GLU A 290 3.21 -14.11 -7.17
C GLU A 290 4.04 -13.00 -6.50
N LEU A 291 5.02 -13.35 -5.66
CA LEU A 291 6.02 -12.40 -5.14
C LEU A 291 6.69 -11.62 -6.28
N ARG A 292 7.22 -12.34 -7.28
CA ARG A 292 7.93 -11.72 -8.42
C ARG A 292 7.01 -10.77 -9.19
N SER A 293 5.76 -11.17 -9.42
CA SER A 293 4.77 -10.39 -10.15
C SER A 293 4.38 -9.12 -9.38
N LEU A 294 4.13 -9.22 -8.07
CA LEU A 294 3.85 -8.07 -7.22
C LEU A 294 5.06 -7.14 -7.07
N SER A 295 6.28 -7.69 -7.02
CA SER A 295 7.51 -6.87 -6.95
C SER A 295 7.72 -6.09 -8.24
N LYS A 296 7.53 -6.72 -9.42
CA LYS A 296 7.57 -6.03 -10.72
C LYS A 296 6.52 -4.92 -10.81
N LEU A 297 5.30 -5.19 -10.35
CA LEU A 297 4.24 -4.19 -10.28
C LEU A 297 4.62 -3.02 -9.35
N PHE A 298 5.18 -3.32 -8.17
CA PHE A 298 5.69 -2.31 -7.26
C PHE A 298 6.74 -1.42 -7.93
N PHE A 299 7.72 -1.97 -8.66
CA PHE A 299 8.75 -1.17 -9.31
C PHE A 299 8.18 -0.21 -10.37
N ARG A 300 7.16 -0.65 -11.15
CA ARG A 300 6.44 0.24 -12.08
C ARG A 300 5.72 1.38 -11.34
N ILE A 301 5.06 1.05 -10.22
CA ILE A 301 4.38 2.04 -9.38
C ILE A 301 5.38 3.02 -8.75
N SER A 302 6.53 2.54 -8.28
CA SER A 302 7.54 3.39 -7.63
C SER A 302 8.16 4.38 -8.60
N GLU A 303 8.43 3.99 -9.84
CA GLU A 303 8.96 4.89 -10.88
C GLU A 303 8.01 6.08 -11.11
N VAL A 304 6.71 5.79 -11.31
CA VAL A 304 5.68 6.83 -11.47
C VAL A 304 5.54 7.70 -10.22
N THR A 305 5.61 7.08 -9.04
CA THR A 305 5.48 7.78 -7.76
C THR A 305 6.65 8.74 -7.52
N ILE A 306 7.89 8.30 -7.76
CA ILE A 306 9.09 9.13 -7.58
C ILE A 306 9.06 10.32 -8.55
N ARG A 307 8.70 10.09 -9.82
CA ARG A 307 8.56 11.19 -10.81
C ARG A 307 7.54 12.23 -10.37
N ASN A 308 6.37 11.81 -9.88
CA ASN A 308 5.36 12.73 -9.35
C ASN A 308 5.85 13.48 -8.10
N LEU A 309 6.63 12.82 -7.24
CA LEU A 309 7.22 13.46 -6.06
C LEU A 309 8.23 14.55 -6.45
N GLU A 310 9.07 14.30 -7.46
CA GLU A 310 9.99 15.28 -8.03
C GLU A 310 9.23 16.49 -8.59
N GLU A 311 8.15 16.25 -9.35
CA GLU A 311 7.29 17.31 -9.88
C GLU A 311 6.61 18.13 -8.78
N TRP A 312 6.08 17.48 -7.73
CA TRP A 312 5.44 18.17 -6.62
C TRP A 312 6.43 19.03 -5.84
N TYR A 313 7.66 18.52 -5.64
CA TYR A 313 8.73 19.25 -4.97
C TYR A 313 9.22 20.43 -5.81
N ALA A 314 9.45 20.23 -7.12
CA ALA A 314 9.86 21.30 -8.03
C ALA A 314 8.85 22.46 -8.03
N ALA A 315 7.55 22.15 -8.16
CA ALA A 315 6.50 23.15 -8.12
C ALA A 315 6.46 23.94 -6.79
N GLU A 316 6.81 23.31 -5.67
CA GLU A 316 6.90 23.98 -4.36
C GLU A 316 8.12 24.90 -4.27
N THR A 317 9.28 24.46 -4.76
CA THR A 317 10.51 25.28 -4.81
C THR A 317 10.37 26.47 -5.75
N GLU A 318 9.79 26.30 -6.95
CA GLU A 318 9.51 27.40 -7.89
C GLU A 318 8.55 28.42 -7.28
N ALA A 319 7.50 27.95 -6.60
CA ALA A 319 6.59 28.82 -5.88
C ALA A 319 7.28 29.56 -4.72
N ALA A 320 8.25 28.95 -4.03
CA ALA A 320 9.05 29.59 -3.00
C ALA A 320 10.03 30.64 -3.58
N ASP A 321 10.64 30.36 -4.72
CA ASP A 321 11.58 31.26 -5.39
C ASP A 321 10.89 32.48 -6.00
N LEU A 322 9.74 32.29 -6.65
CA LEU A 322 8.90 33.39 -7.13
C LEU A 322 8.46 34.30 -5.97
N ARG A 323 8.20 33.74 -4.79
CA ARG A 323 7.89 34.51 -3.58
C ARG A 323 9.09 35.28 -3.06
N ARG A 324 10.27 34.66 -2.96
CA ARG A 324 11.52 35.36 -2.59
C ARG A 324 11.78 36.53 -3.53
N ARG A 325 11.62 36.34 -4.84
CA ARG A 325 11.80 37.42 -5.83
C ARG A 325 10.78 38.56 -5.69
N ARG A 326 9.53 38.27 -5.29
CA ARG A 326 8.50 39.31 -5.03
C ARG A 326 8.78 40.07 -3.73
N ALA A 327 9.18 39.40 -2.66
CA ALA A 327 9.55 40.04 -1.39
C ALA A 327 10.80 40.94 -1.56
N SER A 328 11.81 40.49 -2.32
CA SER A 328 12.98 41.32 -2.65
C SER A 328 12.67 42.51 -3.57
N SER A 329 11.49 42.53 -4.23
CA SER A 329 11.05 43.67 -5.04
C SER A 329 10.18 44.67 -4.29
N SER A 330 9.66 44.33 -3.11
CA SER A 330 8.88 45.25 -2.27
C SER A 330 9.72 46.03 -1.24
N ASP A 331 10.95 45.60 -0.96
CA ASP A 331 11.88 46.27 -0.02
C ASP A 331 12.71 47.41 -0.65
N GLY A 332 12.32 47.86 -1.85
CA GLY A 332 13.01 48.89 -2.63
C GLY A 332 12.55 50.33 -2.38
N SER A 333 12.22 50.71 -1.14
CA SER A 333 12.17 52.10 -0.63
C SER A 333 11.77 52.02 0.84
N VAL A 334 12.62 52.33 1.81
CA VAL A 334 12.84 53.66 2.37
C VAL A 334 14.15 53.64 3.17
N GLU A 335 14.97 54.69 3.00
CA GLU A 335 16.18 54.96 3.77
C GLU A 335 15.88 55.29 5.24
N GLY A 336 16.71 54.76 6.14
CA GLY A 336 17.21 55.47 7.33
C GLY A 336 16.40 55.38 8.63
N ALA A 337 16.84 54.55 9.57
CA ALA A 337 17.15 54.95 10.96
C ALA A 337 17.75 53.77 11.76
N GLU A 338 18.78 54.09 12.52
CA GLU A 338 19.60 53.24 13.38
C GLU A 338 18.90 52.81 14.69
N ILE A 339 19.21 51.56 15.13
CA ILE A 339 19.45 51.11 16.54
C ILE A 339 18.19 51.06 17.47
N GLU A 340 17.84 50.02 18.24
CA GLU A 340 18.59 49.26 19.26
C GLU A 340 17.82 47.99 19.73
N ASP A 341 18.56 47.03 20.30
CA ASP A 341 18.15 45.75 20.89
C ASP A 341 17.08 45.82 22.01
N ARG A 342 16.21 44.78 22.11
CA ARG A 342 15.88 44.17 23.42
C ARG A 342 15.18 42.81 23.35
N GLU A 343 15.61 41.94 24.27
CA GLU A 343 15.16 40.57 24.54
C GLU A 343 13.73 40.45 25.12
N GLU A 344 13.27 39.19 25.09
CA GLU A 344 12.46 38.49 26.11
C GLU A 344 10.94 38.25 25.95
N ARG A 345 10.63 36.93 25.95
CA ARG A 345 9.57 36.21 26.70
C ARG A 345 8.16 36.00 26.10
N HIS A 346 7.86 34.71 25.91
CA HIS A 346 6.66 33.96 26.31
C HIS A 346 5.30 34.68 26.43
N CYS A 347 4.27 34.14 25.76
CA CYS A 347 3.06 33.70 26.47
C CYS A 347 2.18 32.70 25.69
N SER A 348 1.30 32.05 26.44
CA SER A 348 0.56 30.83 26.14
C SER A 348 -0.89 31.08 25.66
N ARG A 349 -1.48 30.05 25.02
CA ARG A 349 -2.91 29.62 25.00
C ARG A 349 -3.94 30.50 25.75
N SER A 350 -5.08 30.89 25.12
CA SER A 350 -6.35 30.12 24.98
C SER A 350 -7.58 30.98 24.57
N SER A 351 -8.42 30.42 23.68
CA SER A 351 -9.91 30.47 23.49
C SER A 351 -10.77 31.74 23.74
N SER A 352 -11.61 32.11 22.75
CA SER A 352 -13.10 31.96 22.70
C SER A 352 -13.82 33.10 21.91
N LEU A 353 -14.91 32.74 21.21
CA LEU A 353 -15.90 33.55 20.45
C LEU A 353 -16.40 34.81 21.22
N GLU A 354 -16.94 35.90 20.64
CA GLU A 354 -17.84 36.09 19.48
C GLU A 354 -17.99 37.62 19.15
N LYS A 355 -18.05 37.98 17.85
CA LYS A 355 -18.75 39.11 17.15
C LYS A 355 -18.64 40.57 17.66
N ASP A 356 -18.71 41.65 16.87
CA ASP A 356 -18.81 42.03 15.45
C ASP A 356 -18.54 43.56 15.47
N VAL A 357 -17.72 44.15 14.59
CA VAL A 357 -17.92 45.46 13.91
C VAL A 357 -16.84 45.57 12.83
N ILE A 358 -17.27 45.87 11.60
CA ILE A 358 -16.46 46.06 10.39
C ILE A 358 -15.77 47.43 10.42
N SER A 359 -14.45 47.44 10.24
CA SER A 359 -13.73 48.51 9.56
C SER A 359 -12.81 47.87 8.52
N GLU A 360 -12.88 48.38 7.29
CA GLU A 360 -12.07 47.95 6.14
C GLU A 360 -10.61 48.36 6.40
N ASP A 361 -9.74 47.38 6.64
CA ASP A 361 -8.29 47.56 6.63
C ASP A 361 -7.65 46.41 5.83
N GLU A 362 -6.92 46.76 4.77
CA GLU A 362 -6.25 45.88 3.81
C GLU A 362 -5.16 44.97 4.43
N GLU A 363 -4.87 45.08 5.74
CA GLU A 363 -3.89 44.27 6.46
C GLU A 363 -4.40 42.86 6.87
N THR A 364 -5.72 42.65 6.97
CA THR A 364 -6.28 41.35 7.40
C THR A 364 -6.34 40.29 6.28
N LEU A 365 -6.23 40.70 5.02
CA LEU A 365 -6.20 39.78 3.88
C LEU A 365 -4.85 39.07 3.76
N VAL A 366 -3.75 39.76 4.12
CA VAL A 366 -2.38 39.23 4.04
C VAL A 366 -2.15 38.17 5.11
N GLU A 367 -2.55 38.39 6.37
CA GLU A 367 -2.38 37.40 7.44
C GLU A 367 -3.23 36.14 7.24
N THR A 368 -4.45 36.30 6.69
CA THR A 368 -5.34 35.17 6.39
C THR A 368 -4.82 34.34 5.22
N ASP A 369 -4.27 34.99 4.19
CA ASP A 369 -3.59 34.32 3.09
C ASP A 369 -2.30 33.63 3.55
N GLU A 370 -1.46 34.27 4.36
CA GLU A 370 -0.23 33.65 4.90
C GLU A 370 -0.50 32.41 5.76
N LEU A 371 -1.53 32.46 6.61
CA LEU A 371 -1.98 31.29 7.40
C LEU A 371 -2.55 30.17 6.52
N SER A 372 -3.26 30.52 5.44
CA SER A 372 -3.78 29.54 4.47
C SER A 372 -2.65 28.90 3.64
N LEU A 373 -1.63 29.68 3.30
CA LEU A 373 -0.46 29.27 2.52
C LEU A 373 0.51 28.42 3.34
N CYS A 374 0.75 28.78 4.60
CA CYS A 374 1.54 27.97 5.54
C CYS A 374 0.92 26.58 5.75
N LYS A 375 -0.41 26.53 5.91
CA LYS A 375 -1.16 25.25 5.98
C LYS A 375 -1.01 24.43 4.71
N ARG A 376 -1.05 25.06 3.53
CA ARG A 376 -0.93 24.38 2.22
C ARG A 376 0.47 23.81 1.98
N ASN A 377 1.53 24.50 2.42
CA ASN A 377 2.90 24.01 2.34
C ASN A 377 3.08 22.79 3.27
N HIS A 378 2.63 22.89 4.52
CA HIS A 378 2.68 21.75 5.45
C HIS A 378 1.87 20.54 4.95
N GLU A 379 0.73 20.76 4.31
CA GLU A 379 -0.06 19.68 3.73
C GLU A 379 0.65 18.99 2.56
N THR A 380 1.30 19.75 1.67
CA THR A 380 2.07 19.21 0.55
C THR A 380 3.28 18.43 1.05
N GLN A 381 4.00 18.98 2.03
CA GLN A 381 5.10 18.30 2.70
C GLN A 381 4.66 16.98 3.34
N HIS A 382 3.55 16.96 4.09
CA HIS A 382 3.03 15.73 4.68
C HIS A 382 2.64 14.68 3.63
N ARG A 383 2.12 15.10 2.46
CA ARG A 383 1.81 14.21 1.34
C ARG A 383 3.08 13.59 0.74
N ILE A 384 4.11 14.39 0.51
CA ILE A 384 5.43 13.92 0.04
C ILE A 384 6.01 12.90 1.04
N GLN A 385 6.04 13.26 2.33
CA GLN A 385 6.56 12.40 3.39
C GLN A 385 5.76 11.09 3.53
N THR A 386 4.45 11.13 3.31
CA THR A 386 3.59 9.93 3.33
C THR A 386 3.99 8.92 2.25
N LEU A 387 4.24 9.38 1.02
CA LEU A 387 4.67 8.52 -0.07
C LEU A 387 6.11 8.02 0.15
N LEU A 388 7.01 8.89 0.61
CA LEU A 388 8.39 8.52 0.99
C LEU A 388 8.41 7.40 2.03
N VAL A 389 7.58 7.49 3.06
CA VAL A 389 7.45 6.43 4.08
C VAL A 389 7.08 5.09 3.44
N ALA A 390 6.14 5.09 2.48
CA ALA A 390 5.74 3.86 1.80
C ALA A 390 6.86 3.29 0.91
N LEU A 391 7.60 4.15 0.19
CA LEU A 391 8.74 3.75 -0.64
C LEU A 391 9.91 3.20 0.21
N LEU A 392 10.24 3.85 1.34
CA LEU A 392 11.28 3.36 2.25
C LEU A 392 10.87 2.07 2.96
N HIS A 393 9.61 1.96 3.38
CA HIS A 393 9.07 0.70 3.91
C HIS A 393 9.14 -0.42 2.87
N ALA A 394 8.86 -0.11 1.60
CA ALA A 394 8.99 -1.07 0.51
C ALA A 394 10.45 -1.52 0.31
N ALA A 395 11.37 -0.55 0.27
CA ALA A 395 12.80 -0.79 0.09
C ALA A 395 13.35 -1.72 1.17
N THR A 396 13.05 -1.43 2.43
CA THR A 396 13.50 -2.21 3.59
C THR A 396 12.85 -3.58 3.68
N SER A 397 11.57 -3.71 3.32
CA SER A 397 10.84 -4.97 3.38
C SER A 397 11.22 -5.95 2.26
N LEU A 398 11.54 -5.44 1.06
CA LEU A 398 11.93 -6.28 -0.08
C LEU A 398 13.40 -6.70 -0.04
N ALA A 399 14.29 -5.91 0.59
CA ALA A 399 15.73 -6.17 0.61
C ALA A 399 16.13 -7.61 1.00
N PRO A 400 15.61 -8.19 2.10
CA PRO A 400 15.99 -9.55 2.52
C PRO A 400 15.59 -10.63 1.51
N HIS A 401 14.63 -10.33 0.64
CA HIS A 401 14.09 -11.27 -0.33
C HIS A 401 14.76 -11.13 -1.69
N VAL A 402 15.11 -9.91 -2.11
CA VAL A 402 15.77 -9.66 -3.40
C VAL A 402 17.22 -10.14 -3.42
N TYR A 403 17.95 -9.99 -2.30
CA TYR A 403 19.34 -10.44 -2.15
C TYR A 403 19.48 -11.93 -1.80
N ASN A 404 18.44 -12.74 -2.01
CA ASN A 404 18.51 -14.18 -1.83
C ASN A 404 18.99 -14.84 -3.13
N ASP A 405 19.95 -15.77 -3.03
CA ASP A 405 20.58 -16.47 -4.17
C ASP A 405 19.61 -17.13 -5.16
N LYS A 406 18.36 -17.41 -4.72
CA LYS A 406 17.33 -18.03 -5.56
C LYS A 406 16.59 -17.04 -6.46
N VAL A 407 16.80 -15.73 -6.30
CA VAL A 407 16.07 -14.70 -7.02
C VAL A 407 16.72 -14.40 -8.38
N PRO A 408 15.93 -14.27 -9.47
CA PRO A 408 16.47 -13.89 -10.77
C PRO A 408 17.20 -12.54 -10.74
N SER A 409 18.36 -12.46 -11.39
CA SER A 409 19.16 -11.22 -11.46
C SER A 409 18.40 -10.03 -12.05
N ALA A 410 17.36 -10.26 -12.86
CA ALA A 410 16.47 -9.20 -13.34
C ALA A 410 15.75 -8.47 -12.21
N LEU A 411 15.26 -9.19 -11.19
CA LEU A 411 14.59 -8.57 -10.05
C LEU A 411 15.58 -7.78 -9.19
N HIS A 412 16.81 -8.30 -9.07
CA HIS A 412 17.91 -7.61 -8.43
C HIS A 412 18.20 -6.28 -9.12
N CYS A 413 18.41 -6.26 -10.44
CA CYS A 413 18.64 -5.03 -11.19
C CYS A 413 17.51 -3.99 -11.00
N GLN A 414 16.25 -4.41 -11.08
CA GLN A 414 15.11 -3.49 -10.85
C GLN A 414 15.10 -2.90 -9.44
N TYR A 415 15.47 -3.69 -8.43
CA TYR A 415 15.60 -3.18 -7.06
C TYR A 415 16.75 -2.19 -6.90
N GLU A 416 17.89 -2.43 -7.55
CA GLU A 416 19.02 -1.49 -7.55
C GLU A 416 18.63 -0.15 -8.20
N ASP A 417 18.01 -0.21 -9.38
CA ASP A 417 17.55 0.99 -10.10
C ASP A 417 16.55 1.78 -9.25
N PHE A 418 15.61 1.09 -8.59
CA PHE A 418 14.68 1.69 -7.64
C PHE A 418 15.40 2.35 -6.44
N CYS A 419 16.35 1.67 -5.81
CA CYS A 419 17.11 2.24 -4.69
C CYS A 419 17.90 3.48 -5.12
N GLN A 420 18.51 3.48 -6.31
CA GLN A 420 19.25 4.61 -6.83
C GLN A 420 18.34 5.82 -7.08
N GLN A 421 17.18 5.62 -7.71
CA GLN A 421 16.18 6.68 -7.91
C GLN A 421 15.70 7.24 -6.56
N LEU A 422 15.41 6.36 -5.59
CA LEU A 422 14.98 6.79 -4.26
C LEU A 422 16.08 7.61 -3.56
N ILE A 423 17.34 7.18 -3.62
CA ILE A 423 18.48 7.90 -3.04
C ILE A 423 18.66 9.27 -3.66
N GLN A 424 18.56 9.39 -4.99
CA GLN A 424 18.63 10.67 -5.68
C GLN A 424 17.56 11.63 -5.16
N PHE A 425 16.32 11.17 -5.02
CA PHE A 425 15.25 11.97 -4.47
C PHE A 425 15.42 12.30 -2.99
N LEU A 426 15.94 11.38 -2.17
CA LEU A 426 16.26 11.66 -0.75
C LEU A 426 17.34 12.73 -0.60
N ASN A 427 18.36 12.70 -1.45
CA ASN A 427 19.43 13.71 -1.46
C ASN A 427 18.91 15.08 -1.91
N LEU A 428 17.94 15.12 -2.83
CA LEU A 428 17.27 16.37 -3.22
C LEU A 428 16.55 17.05 -2.05
N LEU A 429 16.06 16.27 -1.09
CA LEU A 429 15.31 16.76 0.07
C LEU A 429 16.19 17.17 1.26
N GLU A 430 17.51 16.94 1.20
CA GLU A 430 18.49 17.28 2.26
C GLU A 430 18.05 16.75 3.64
N LEU A 431 17.50 15.53 3.68
CA LEU A 431 16.95 14.93 4.89
C LEU A 431 18.06 14.47 5.84
N HIS A 432 17.86 14.75 7.13
CA HIS A 432 18.73 14.30 8.21
C HIS A 432 18.23 13.00 8.82
N LEU A 433 19.12 12.18 9.39
CA LEU A 433 18.77 10.89 10.03
C LEU A 433 18.21 11.01 11.46
N GLU A 434 17.96 12.24 11.93
CA GLU A 434 17.49 12.49 13.30
C GLU A 434 15.98 12.29 13.44
N GLY A 435 15.55 11.78 14.60
CA GLY A 435 14.14 11.71 14.95
C GLY A 435 13.78 10.56 15.88
N LYS A 436 12.60 10.67 16.50
CA LYS A 436 12.07 9.60 17.35
C LYS A 436 11.45 8.51 16.49
N SER A 437 11.78 7.26 16.80
CA SER A 437 11.12 6.11 16.20
C SER A 437 9.67 6.02 16.67
N GLU A 438 8.74 6.16 15.74
CA GLU A 438 7.33 5.87 15.97
C GLU A 438 6.96 4.43 15.56
N ASN A 439 5.73 4.01 15.86
CA ASN A 439 5.31 2.62 15.72
C ASN A 439 4.67 2.29 14.36
N LEU A 440 4.97 1.10 13.82
CA LEU A 440 4.46 0.59 12.55
C LEU A 440 2.93 0.66 12.37
N TRP A 441 2.12 0.61 13.43
CA TRP A 441 0.67 0.75 13.28
C TRP A 441 0.27 2.10 12.67
N GLN A 442 1.11 3.13 12.74
CA GLN A 442 0.83 4.45 12.15
C GLN A 442 0.76 4.44 10.62
N LEU A 443 1.29 3.40 9.95
CA LEU A 443 1.17 3.24 8.49
C LEU A 443 -0.29 3.29 8.01
N GLY A 444 -1.22 2.76 8.82
CA GLY A 444 -2.66 2.77 8.54
C GLY A 444 -3.42 3.88 9.27
N SER A 445 -2.72 4.91 9.75
CA SER A 445 -3.30 6.06 10.47
C SER A 445 -3.35 7.31 9.59
N LEU A 446 -3.92 8.40 10.11
CA LEU A 446 -3.99 9.67 9.38
C LEU A 446 -2.65 10.41 9.31
N THR A 447 -1.62 9.92 10.00
CA THR A 447 -0.33 10.61 10.13
C THR A 447 0.87 9.68 9.87
N PRO A 448 0.92 8.97 8.72
CA PRO A 448 1.99 8.01 8.43
C PRO A 448 3.36 8.68 8.26
N TRP A 449 3.42 9.97 7.90
CA TRP A 449 4.65 10.74 7.73
C TRP A 449 5.53 10.81 8.99
N PHE A 450 4.96 10.63 10.20
CA PHE A 450 5.75 10.53 11.43
C PHE A 450 6.70 9.32 11.46
N LEU A 451 6.51 8.33 10.59
CA LEU A 451 7.40 7.17 10.47
C LEU A 451 8.63 7.44 9.60
N LEU A 452 8.75 8.62 8.99
CA LEU A 452 9.87 8.93 8.09
C LEU A 452 11.24 8.72 8.76
N PRO A 453 11.52 9.25 9.98
CA PRO A 453 12.82 9.03 10.63
C PRO A 453 13.13 7.55 10.86
N ARG A 454 12.13 6.77 11.30
CA ARG A 454 12.28 5.32 11.51
C ARG A 454 12.70 4.62 10.23
N PHE A 455 12.03 4.90 9.12
CA PHE A 455 12.29 4.21 7.86
C PHE A 455 13.57 4.68 7.18
N LEU A 456 13.97 5.95 7.34
CA LEU A 456 15.30 6.43 6.93
C LEU A 456 16.41 5.69 7.67
N GLN A 457 16.32 5.65 9.00
CA GLN A 457 17.27 4.92 9.84
C GLN A 457 17.31 3.43 9.50
N THR A 458 16.15 2.81 9.27
CA THR A 458 16.09 1.38 8.88
C THR A 458 16.68 1.16 7.49
N PHE A 459 16.50 2.10 6.56
CA PHE A 459 17.04 2.00 5.21
C PHE A 459 18.56 2.09 5.17
N VAL A 460 19.17 2.85 6.07
CA VAL A 460 20.63 2.99 6.20
C VAL A 460 21.24 1.89 7.07
N TYR A 461 20.68 1.61 8.24
CA TYR A 461 21.28 0.69 9.22
C TYR A 461 20.94 -0.78 9.01
N SER A 462 20.05 -1.11 8.07
CA SER A 462 19.72 -2.51 7.78
C SER A 462 20.88 -3.20 7.05
N SER A 463 21.29 -4.36 7.57
CA SER A 463 22.30 -5.21 6.90
C SER A 463 21.86 -5.72 5.53
N HIS A 464 20.57 -5.62 5.19
CA HIS A 464 20.02 -6.11 3.92
C HIS A 464 19.95 -5.05 2.83
N THR A 465 19.91 -3.76 3.16
CA THR A 465 19.85 -2.67 2.18
C THR A 465 21.26 -2.29 1.67
N PRO A 466 21.39 -1.86 0.40
CA PRO A 466 22.66 -1.47 -0.22
C PRO A 466 22.94 0.04 -0.08
N VAL A 467 22.76 0.60 1.12
CA VAL A 467 22.80 2.07 1.32
C VAL A 467 23.59 2.43 2.56
N GLU A 468 24.43 3.45 2.43
CA GLU A 468 25.15 4.09 3.53
C GLU A 468 24.81 5.58 3.57
N PHE A 469 25.12 6.24 4.70
CA PHE A 469 24.90 7.68 4.89
C PHE A 469 26.20 8.33 5.35
N ASP A 470 26.68 9.28 4.55
CA ASP A 470 27.88 10.10 4.80
C ASP A 470 27.58 11.52 4.32
N GLU A 471 26.90 12.30 5.17
CA GLU A 471 26.25 13.59 4.86
C GLU A 471 25.13 13.53 3.80
N PHE A 472 25.25 12.63 2.84
CA PHE A 472 24.28 12.28 1.81
C PHE A 472 24.09 10.76 1.75
N PHE A 473 22.98 10.32 1.16
CA PHE A 473 22.69 8.90 0.94
C PHE A 473 23.53 8.37 -0.22
N VAL A 474 24.24 7.27 0.00
CA VAL A 474 25.16 6.64 -0.98
C VAL A 474 24.75 5.20 -1.25
N TYR A 475 24.66 4.83 -2.52
CA TYR A 475 24.39 3.45 -2.93
C TYR A 475 25.68 2.61 -2.88
N THR A 476 25.67 1.53 -2.11
CA THR A 476 26.80 0.59 -1.96
C THR A 476 26.45 -0.79 -2.52
N PRO A 477 26.93 -1.14 -3.74
CA PRO A 477 26.62 -2.42 -4.36
C PRO A 477 27.19 -3.58 -3.55
N LYS A 478 26.39 -4.63 -3.31
CA LYS A 478 26.79 -5.80 -2.53
C LYS A 478 27.53 -6.88 -3.34
N ASN A 479 27.96 -6.57 -4.56
CA ASN A 479 28.20 -7.62 -5.57
C ASN A 479 29.65 -8.11 -5.72
N SER A 480 29.76 -9.39 -6.08
CA SER A 480 30.97 -10.07 -6.53
C SER A 480 31.08 -10.09 -8.08
N MET A 481 32.27 -10.31 -8.64
CA MET A 481 32.52 -10.28 -10.09
C MET A 481 31.63 -11.21 -10.96
N LYS A 482 31.12 -12.32 -10.41
CA LYS A 482 30.23 -13.26 -11.12
C LYS A 482 28.84 -12.65 -11.39
N GLU A 483 28.38 -11.78 -10.51
CA GLU A 483 27.08 -11.13 -10.63
C GLU A 483 27.08 -10.04 -11.71
N ASN A 484 28.22 -9.41 -12.01
CA ASN A 484 28.30 -8.36 -13.05
C ASN A 484 27.93 -8.86 -14.45
N LYS A 485 28.30 -10.10 -14.82
CA LYS A 485 27.89 -10.69 -16.11
C LYS A 485 26.39 -11.02 -16.15
N MET A 486 25.86 -11.57 -15.06
CA MET A 486 24.43 -11.87 -14.95
C MET A 486 23.58 -10.60 -14.91
N LYS A 487 24.10 -9.53 -14.29
CA LYS A 487 23.52 -8.18 -14.31
C LYS A 487 23.47 -7.59 -15.71
N ASN A 488 24.55 -7.66 -16.49
CA ASN A 488 24.53 -7.15 -17.86
C ASN A 488 23.51 -7.90 -18.73
N MET A 489 23.38 -9.22 -18.55
CA MET A 489 22.35 -9.96 -19.26
C MET A 489 20.94 -9.62 -18.80
N ALA A 490 20.74 -9.44 -17.50
CA ALA A 490 19.47 -9.01 -16.94
C ALA A 490 19.06 -7.61 -17.44
N LYS A 491 20.01 -6.66 -17.52
CA LYS A 491 19.79 -5.32 -18.09
C LYS A 491 19.35 -5.38 -19.55
N LEU A 492 20.00 -6.21 -20.36
CA LEU A 492 19.60 -6.43 -21.76
C LEU A 492 18.19 -7.05 -21.85
N TRP A 493 17.87 -8.00 -20.96
CA TRP A 493 16.54 -8.62 -20.91
C TRP A 493 15.44 -7.63 -20.50
N LEU A 494 15.72 -6.79 -19.51
CA LEU A 494 14.81 -5.73 -19.07
C LEU A 494 14.61 -4.69 -20.17
N ALA A 495 15.68 -4.25 -20.83
CA ALA A 495 15.60 -3.31 -21.96
C ALA A 495 14.77 -3.88 -23.12
N HIS A 496 14.93 -5.16 -23.41
CA HIS A 496 14.10 -5.86 -24.39
C HIS A 496 12.63 -5.93 -23.97
N ASP A 497 12.33 -6.21 -22.70
CA ASP A 497 10.95 -6.21 -22.18
C ASP A 497 10.29 -4.81 -22.24
N THR A 498 11.03 -3.73 -21.92
CA THR A 498 10.52 -2.35 -22.09
C THR A 498 10.31 -1.99 -23.56
N GLU A 499 11.24 -2.37 -24.45
CA GLU A 499 11.07 -2.16 -25.89
C GLU A 499 9.84 -2.91 -26.41
N LYS A 500 9.61 -4.15 -25.94
CA LYS A 500 8.43 -4.94 -26.28
C LYS A 500 7.12 -4.27 -25.85
N GLU A 501 7.05 -3.72 -24.64
CA GLU A 501 5.85 -3.03 -24.15
C GLU A 501 5.64 -1.68 -24.87
N HIS A 502 6.73 -0.98 -25.19
CA HIS A 502 6.68 0.23 -26.02
C HIS A 502 6.14 -0.09 -27.43
N ILE A 503 6.62 -1.17 -28.05
CA ILE A 503 6.11 -1.64 -29.35
C ILE A 503 4.62 -1.99 -29.23
N ARG A 504 4.21 -2.70 -28.18
CA ARG A 504 2.81 -3.07 -27.94
C ARG A 504 1.88 -1.85 -27.86
N THR A 505 2.29 -0.82 -27.13
CA THR A 505 1.51 0.41 -26.95
C THR A 505 1.54 1.32 -28.17
N SER A 506 2.52 1.16 -29.07
CA SER A 506 2.64 1.94 -30.31
C SER A 506 1.75 1.46 -31.47
N LEU A 507 1.16 0.26 -31.39
CA LEU A 507 0.34 -0.30 -32.47
C LEU A 507 -1.13 0.17 -32.36
N PRO A 508 -1.72 0.73 -33.44
CA PRO A 508 -3.11 1.18 -33.40
C PRO A 508 -4.11 0.02 -33.42
N LEU A 509 -5.35 0.28 -32.98
CA LEU A 509 -6.46 -0.65 -33.18
C LEU A 509 -7.12 -0.44 -34.55
N TYR A 510 -7.23 0.82 -34.98
CA TYR A 510 -7.86 1.22 -36.24
C TYR A 510 -6.85 1.83 -37.22
N VAL A 511 -6.98 1.43 -38.48
CA VAL A 511 -6.25 2.00 -39.62
C VAL A 511 -7.25 2.67 -40.57
N VAL A 512 -7.04 3.96 -40.86
CA VAL A 512 -7.90 4.76 -41.73
C VAL A 512 -7.11 5.19 -42.97
N PRO A 513 -7.30 4.55 -44.14
CA PRO A 513 -6.57 4.92 -45.34
C PRO A 513 -7.20 6.15 -46.03
N GLN A 514 -6.35 7.04 -46.55
CA GLN A 514 -6.77 8.08 -47.49
C GLN A 514 -7.10 7.51 -48.88
N GLU A 515 -7.75 8.32 -49.72
CA GLU A 515 -8.16 7.93 -51.08
C GLU A 515 -6.97 7.39 -51.90
N ASP A 516 -5.84 8.09 -51.87
CA ASP A 516 -4.67 7.73 -52.69
C ASP A 516 -4.03 6.40 -52.24
N VAL A 517 -4.08 6.10 -50.95
CA VAL A 517 -3.60 4.82 -50.39
C VAL A 517 -4.44 3.65 -50.90
N LEU A 518 -5.77 3.81 -50.95
CA LEU A 518 -6.67 2.78 -51.49
C LEU A 518 -6.47 2.56 -52.99
N LEU A 519 -6.05 3.59 -53.72
CA LEU A 519 -5.85 3.51 -55.16
C LEU A 519 -4.49 2.93 -55.54
N GLN A 520 -3.42 3.35 -54.87
CA GLN A 520 -2.04 3.00 -55.25
C GLN A 520 -1.48 1.83 -54.44
N GLN A 521 -1.91 1.66 -53.18
CA GLN A 521 -1.36 0.68 -52.24
C GLN A 521 -2.42 -0.33 -51.73
N LEU A 522 -3.38 -0.70 -52.59
CA LEU A 522 -4.47 -1.62 -52.23
C LEU A 522 -3.97 -2.99 -51.72
N GLU A 523 -2.85 -3.50 -52.26
CA GLU A 523 -2.30 -4.79 -51.83
C GLU A 523 -1.76 -4.73 -50.39
N VAL A 524 -1.30 -3.56 -49.92
CA VAL A 524 -0.91 -3.34 -48.52
C VAL A 524 -2.13 -3.43 -47.61
N MET A 525 -3.24 -2.79 -47.99
CA MET A 525 -4.50 -2.84 -47.22
C MET A 525 -5.06 -4.26 -47.11
N LYS A 526 -4.95 -5.07 -48.18
CA LYS A 526 -5.30 -6.50 -48.14
C LYS A 526 -4.43 -7.28 -47.17
N LYS A 527 -3.11 -7.03 -47.17
CA LYS A 527 -2.19 -7.67 -46.21
C LYS A 527 -2.57 -7.31 -44.77
N ILE A 528 -2.84 -6.04 -44.51
CA ILE A 528 -3.27 -5.56 -43.18
C ILE A 528 -4.57 -6.25 -42.74
N LEU A 529 -5.56 -6.35 -43.62
CA LEU A 529 -6.86 -6.97 -43.31
C LEU A 529 -6.75 -8.49 -43.07
N ASN A 530 -5.84 -9.17 -43.78
CA ASN A 530 -5.55 -10.60 -43.60
C ASN A 530 -4.83 -10.90 -42.29
N LYS A 531 -4.07 -9.94 -41.74
CA LYS A 531 -3.43 -10.08 -40.42
C LYS A 531 -4.50 -9.79 -39.37
N ASP A 532 -4.98 -10.83 -38.68
CA ASP A 532 -6.17 -10.88 -37.81
C ASP A 532 -6.29 -9.84 -36.66
N LYS A 533 -5.37 -8.88 -36.55
CA LYS A 533 -5.16 -8.02 -35.37
C LYS A 533 -5.62 -6.57 -35.55
N LEU A 534 -5.83 -6.09 -36.77
CA LEU A 534 -6.16 -4.68 -37.05
C LEU A 534 -7.55 -4.51 -37.67
N LEU A 535 -8.19 -3.37 -37.41
CA LEU A 535 -9.47 -2.98 -38.02
C LEU A 535 -9.23 -1.90 -39.07
N VAL A 536 -9.77 -2.08 -40.28
CA VAL A 536 -9.67 -1.11 -41.36
C VAL A 536 -10.97 -0.32 -41.43
N ALA A 537 -10.90 1.00 -41.23
CA ALA A 537 -12.06 1.89 -41.25
C ALA A 537 -11.97 2.87 -42.43
N ILE A 538 -12.96 2.82 -43.32
CA ILE A 538 -13.05 3.68 -44.51
C ILE A 538 -14.09 4.77 -44.24
N ALA A 539 -13.72 6.04 -44.43
CA ALA A 539 -14.66 7.14 -44.34
C ALA A 539 -15.69 7.06 -45.47
N GLU A 540 -16.97 7.26 -45.16
CA GLU A 540 -18.05 7.23 -46.14
C GLU A 540 -17.85 8.27 -47.26
N GLY A 541 -17.33 9.46 -46.95
CA GLY A 541 -16.97 10.47 -47.95
C GLY A 541 -15.92 9.98 -48.94
N THR A 542 -14.91 9.22 -48.49
CA THR A 542 -13.90 8.60 -49.35
C THR A 542 -14.51 7.52 -50.23
N PHE A 543 -15.40 6.69 -49.67
CA PHE A 543 -16.14 5.69 -50.45
C PHE A 543 -17.01 6.34 -51.54
N ARG A 544 -17.74 7.40 -51.20
CA ARG A 544 -18.56 8.17 -52.17
C ARG A 544 -17.71 8.84 -53.25
N SER A 545 -16.55 9.41 -52.89
CA SER A 545 -15.58 9.98 -53.85
C SER A 545 -15.11 8.94 -54.87
N LEU A 546 -14.74 7.74 -54.39
CA LEU A 546 -14.37 6.61 -55.26
C LEU A 546 -15.55 6.18 -56.14
N ASP A 547 -16.77 6.14 -55.60
CA ASP A 547 -17.98 5.76 -56.33
C ASP A 547 -18.28 6.73 -57.50
N MET A 548 -18.01 8.03 -57.32
CA MET A 548 -18.14 9.03 -58.39
C MET A 548 -17.04 8.91 -59.47
N LYS A 549 -15.88 8.33 -59.14
CA LYS A 549 -14.70 8.22 -60.03
C LYS A 549 -14.56 6.83 -60.71
N LYS A 550 -15.65 6.05 -60.80
CA LYS A 550 -15.72 4.68 -61.37
C LYS A 550 -15.13 4.46 -62.77
N GLY A 551 -14.80 5.53 -63.50
CA GLY A 551 -14.19 5.45 -64.83
C GLY A 551 -12.80 4.80 -64.85
N LYS A 552 -12.04 4.89 -63.75
CA LYS A 552 -10.67 4.35 -63.68
C LYS A 552 -10.63 2.87 -63.24
N PRO A 553 -9.75 2.04 -63.83
CA PRO A 553 -9.65 0.62 -63.47
C PRO A 553 -9.22 0.40 -62.01
N GLU A 554 -8.35 1.25 -61.46
CA GLU A 554 -7.88 1.16 -60.07
C GLU A 554 -9.02 1.41 -59.07
N VAL A 555 -9.87 2.41 -59.36
CA VAL A 555 -11.06 2.74 -58.55
C VAL A 555 -12.05 1.58 -58.53
N ARG A 556 -12.29 0.94 -59.67
CA ARG A 556 -13.16 -0.25 -59.74
C ARG A 556 -12.58 -1.42 -58.96
N LYS A 557 -11.26 -1.61 -58.97
CA LYS A 557 -10.57 -2.64 -58.19
C LYS A 557 -10.73 -2.40 -56.69
N ALA A 558 -10.53 -1.17 -56.22
CA ALA A 558 -10.72 -0.78 -54.82
C ALA A 558 -12.17 -0.96 -54.37
N LEU A 559 -13.15 -0.46 -55.13
CA LEU A 559 -14.58 -0.60 -54.80
C LEU A 559 -15.04 -2.06 -54.75
N ARG A 560 -14.57 -2.91 -55.68
CA ARG A 560 -14.85 -4.35 -55.65
C ARG A 560 -14.29 -5.01 -54.39
N TRP A 561 -13.07 -4.64 -53.99
CA TRP A 561 -12.47 -5.16 -52.77
C TRP A 561 -13.25 -4.73 -51.52
N ILE A 562 -13.60 -3.43 -51.42
CA ILE A 562 -14.37 -2.89 -50.30
C ILE A 562 -15.73 -3.61 -50.18
N ASN A 563 -16.50 -3.67 -51.26
CA ASN A 563 -17.83 -4.29 -51.27
C ASN A 563 -17.78 -5.80 -50.99
N ALA A 564 -16.71 -6.49 -51.38
CA ALA A 564 -16.56 -7.92 -51.12
C ALA A 564 -16.32 -8.25 -49.63
N HIS A 565 -15.67 -7.35 -48.88
CA HIS A 565 -15.21 -7.63 -47.50
C HIS A 565 -16.06 -6.98 -46.41
N ILE A 566 -16.88 -5.96 -46.73
CA ILE A 566 -17.82 -5.32 -45.76
C ILE A 566 -18.77 -6.34 -45.12
N SER A 567 -19.23 -7.34 -45.88
CA SER A 567 -20.21 -8.33 -45.39
C SER A 567 -19.59 -9.67 -45.00
N LYS A 568 -18.31 -9.92 -45.32
CA LYS A 568 -17.66 -11.24 -45.17
C LYS A 568 -16.64 -11.33 -44.03
N ASP A 569 -15.98 -10.23 -43.65
CA ASP A 569 -14.82 -10.28 -42.74
C ASP A 569 -15.17 -10.06 -41.26
N ASN A 570 -16.27 -10.64 -40.77
CA ASN A 570 -16.71 -10.52 -39.36
C ASN A 570 -16.72 -9.06 -38.81
N GLY A 571 -16.90 -8.06 -39.69
CA GLY A 571 -16.89 -6.64 -39.33
C GLY A 571 -15.51 -6.03 -39.12
N ARG A 572 -14.43 -6.58 -39.68
CA ARG A 572 -13.07 -5.99 -39.63
C ARG A 572 -12.82 -4.85 -40.58
N LEU A 573 -13.45 -4.88 -41.75
CA LEU A 573 -13.55 -3.75 -42.66
C LEU A 573 -14.88 -3.02 -42.40
N ARG A 574 -14.83 -1.72 -42.10
CA ARG A 574 -16.03 -0.92 -41.81
C ARG A 574 -16.08 0.36 -42.63
N ILE A 575 -17.27 0.74 -43.08
CA ILE A 575 -17.54 2.10 -43.55
C ILE A 575 -18.08 2.90 -42.37
N ILE A 576 -17.43 4.02 -42.05
CA ILE A 576 -17.83 4.91 -40.95
C ILE A 576 -18.48 6.16 -41.54
N PRO A 577 -19.69 6.56 -41.07
CA PRO A 577 -20.39 7.73 -41.59
C PRO A 577 -19.65 9.00 -41.15
N SER A 578 -18.82 9.52 -42.04
CA SER A 578 -17.92 10.67 -41.88
C SER A 578 -17.52 11.21 -43.25
N SER A 579 -17.43 12.55 -43.38
CA SER A 579 -17.20 13.20 -44.67
C SER A 579 -15.74 13.14 -45.14
N THR A 580 -14.77 13.01 -44.23
CA THR A 580 -13.34 12.90 -44.55
C THR A 580 -12.64 11.85 -43.66
N PRO A 581 -11.48 11.32 -44.06
CA PRO A 581 -10.65 10.44 -43.24
C PRO A 581 -10.30 11.02 -41.87
N GLU A 582 -10.05 12.33 -41.78
CA GLU A 582 -9.71 13.05 -40.54
C GLU A 582 -10.87 12.99 -39.54
N LYS A 583 -12.09 13.34 -39.99
CA LYS A 583 -13.30 13.26 -39.16
C LYS A 583 -13.66 11.83 -38.76
N CYS A 584 -13.32 10.86 -39.60
CA CYS A 584 -13.46 9.44 -39.28
C CYS A 584 -12.53 9.05 -38.13
N ALA A 585 -11.26 9.47 -38.19
CA ALA A 585 -10.29 9.22 -37.14
C ALA A 585 -10.67 9.90 -35.82
N GLU A 586 -11.14 11.15 -35.86
CA GLU A 586 -11.67 11.87 -34.69
C GLU A 586 -12.82 11.10 -34.03
N LYS A 587 -13.79 10.66 -34.81
CA LYS A 587 -14.96 9.92 -34.32
C LYS A 587 -14.59 8.57 -33.69
N LEU A 588 -13.59 7.88 -34.24
CA LEU A 588 -13.07 6.63 -33.67
C LEU A 588 -12.25 6.89 -32.41
N SER A 589 -11.46 7.97 -32.39
CA SER A 589 -10.65 8.36 -31.23
C SER A 589 -11.49 8.74 -30.02
N ALA A 590 -12.71 9.26 -30.22
CA ALA A 590 -13.66 9.54 -29.13
C ALA A 590 -14.13 8.28 -28.38
N GLN A 591 -13.87 7.08 -28.93
CA GLN A 591 -14.14 5.78 -28.30
C GLN A 591 -12.89 5.16 -27.66
N ALA A 592 -11.75 5.86 -27.70
CA ALA A 592 -10.49 5.35 -27.18
C ALA A 592 -10.51 5.21 -25.65
N PRO A 593 -9.97 4.11 -25.09
CA PRO A 593 -9.62 4.05 -23.68
C PRO A 593 -8.60 5.16 -23.36
N THR A 594 -8.68 5.72 -22.15
CA THR A 594 -7.77 6.80 -21.66
C THR A 594 -6.29 6.43 -21.68
N THR A 595 -5.93 5.15 -21.90
CA THR A 595 -4.56 4.63 -21.83
C THR A 595 -3.91 4.25 -23.15
N SER A 596 -4.60 4.38 -24.28
CA SER A 596 -4.01 4.09 -25.58
C SER A 596 -3.18 5.27 -26.08
N THR A 597 -1.85 5.10 -26.21
CA THR A 597 -0.96 6.14 -26.76
C THR A 597 -1.24 6.45 -28.22
N VAL A 598 -1.66 5.46 -29.00
CA VAL A 598 -2.16 5.59 -30.38
C VAL A 598 -3.35 4.65 -30.55
N PHE A 599 -4.53 5.19 -30.83
CA PHE A 599 -5.76 4.40 -31.02
C PHE A 599 -6.12 4.26 -32.51
N VAL A 600 -5.89 5.31 -33.29
CA VAL A 600 -6.18 5.37 -34.73
C VAL A 600 -4.95 5.85 -35.49
N THR A 601 -4.58 5.15 -36.56
CA THR A 601 -3.57 5.61 -37.50
C THR A 601 -4.19 5.90 -38.86
N MET A 602 -4.04 7.14 -39.32
CA MET A 602 -4.39 7.56 -40.68
C MET A 602 -3.21 7.31 -41.61
N LEU A 603 -3.46 6.57 -42.69
CA LEU A 603 -2.43 6.25 -43.68
C LEU A 603 -2.49 7.21 -44.86
N THR A 604 -1.33 7.73 -45.24
CA THR A 604 -1.15 8.66 -46.36
C THR A 604 0.02 8.21 -47.26
N LEU A 605 0.05 8.70 -48.50
CA LEU A 605 1.22 8.52 -49.39
C LEU A 605 2.23 9.67 -49.30
N LEU A 606 1.88 10.75 -48.61
CA LEU A 606 2.77 11.89 -48.43
C LEU A 606 3.85 11.53 -47.40
N GLN A 607 5.06 12.02 -47.59
CA GLN A 607 6.05 12.02 -46.52
C GLN A 607 5.53 12.98 -45.44
N VAL A 608 5.25 12.44 -44.27
CA VAL A 608 4.85 13.22 -43.11
C VAL A 608 6.12 13.45 -42.29
N GLU A 609 6.50 14.72 -42.07
CA GLU A 609 7.61 15.02 -41.16
C GLU A 609 7.30 14.42 -39.78
N ALA A 610 8.32 13.86 -39.15
CA ALA A 610 8.19 13.22 -37.84
C ALA A 610 7.74 14.26 -36.79
N ASN A 611 6.42 14.37 -36.58
CA ASN A 611 5.70 14.85 -35.38
C ASN A 611 4.36 15.57 -35.72
N SER A 612 3.35 14.86 -36.22
CA SER A 612 1.96 15.29 -36.04
C SER A 612 1.19 14.29 -35.19
N VAL A 613 1.66 14.07 -33.95
CA VAL A 613 0.95 13.27 -32.96
C VAL A 613 -0.10 14.15 -32.29
N ILE A 614 -1.36 14.07 -32.74
CA ILE A 614 -2.50 14.57 -31.98
C ILE A 614 -3.09 13.36 -31.26
N LYS A 615 -2.51 12.96 -30.10
CA LYS A 615 -3.04 11.80 -29.34
C LYS A 615 -4.56 11.97 -29.16
N PRO A 616 -5.41 10.98 -29.52
CA PRO A 616 -5.11 9.56 -29.80
C PRO A 616 -4.91 9.18 -31.29
N ILE A 617 -4.78 10.15 -32.20
CA ILE A 617 -4.68 9.98 -33.66
C ILE A 617 -3.24 10.21 -34.13
N MET A 618 -2.76 9.32 -35.01
CA MET A 618 -1.46 9.44 -35.66
C MET A 618 -1.64 9.46 -37.17
N VAL A 619 -0.94 10.35 -37.88
CA VAL A 619 -0.87 10.36 -39.35
C VAL A 619 0.50 9.83 -39.75
N GLU A 620 0.54 8.81 -40.59
CA GLU A 620 1.78 8.13 -40.96
C GLU A 620 1.79 7.78 -42.45
N ASN A 621 2.98 7.71 -43.03
CA ASN A 621 3.16 7.17 -44.37
C ASN A 621 2.87 5.65 -44.36
N VAL A 622 2.26 5.14 -45.43
CA VAL A 622 1.94 3.70 -45.57
C VAL A 622 3.18 2.81 -45.44
N GLU A 623 4.32 3.21 -46.01
CA GLU A 623 5.54 2.40 -46.00
C GLU A 623 6.17 2.37 -44.61
N ASP A 624 6.21 3.51 -43.92
CA ASP A 624 6.69 3.63 -42.54
C ASP A 624 5.83 2.80 -41.57
N PHE A 625 4.50 2.88 -41.73
CA PHE A 625 3.57 2.05 -40.97
C PHE A 625 3.83 0.56 -41.18
N CYS A 626 4.04 0.12 -42.42
CA CYS A 626 4.34 -1.28 -42.72
C CYS A 626 5.68 -1.73 -42.13
N ALA A 627 6.72 -0.91 -42.24
CA ALA A 627 8.03 -1.22 -41.66
C ALA A 627 7.93 -1.35 -40.13
N ARG A 628 7.20 -0.44 -39.48
CA ARG A 628 6.97 -0.46 -38.03
C ARG A 628 6.12 -1.67 -37.61
N TYR A 629 5.08 -1.99 -38.37
CA TYR A 629 4.23 -3.15 -38.10
C TYR A 629 4.96 -4.48 -38.31
N ASP A 630 5.76 -4.61 -39.37
CA ASP A 630 6.53 -5.83 -39.65
C ASP A 630 7.69 -6.00 -38.66
N LYS A 631 8.32 -4.91 -38.19
CA LYS A 631 9.27 -4.95 -37.07
C LYS A 631 8.58 -5.48 -35.81
N ALA A 632 7.43 -4.90 -35.46
CA ALA A 632 6.66 -5.34 -34.31
C ALA A 632 6.28 -6.83 -34.42
N GLU A 633 5.81 -7.28 -35.58
CA GLU A 633 5.43 -8.68 -35.80
C GLU A 633 6.62 -9.65 -35.65
N LYS A 634 7.81 -9.29 -36.14
CA LYS A 634 9.03 -10.09 -35.95
C LYS A 634 9.43 -10.16 -34.48
N ASP A 635 9.37 -9.04 -33.78
CA ASP A 635 9.72 -8.96 -32.35
C ASP A 635 8.68 -9.72 -31.48
N PHE A 636 7.43 -9.81 -31.94
CA PHE A 636 6.39 -10.64 -31.31
C PHE A 636 6.52 -12.15 -31.64
N LEU A 637 7.01 -12.53 -32.82
CA LEU A 637 7.14 -13.93 -33.27
C LEU A 637 8.32 -14.68 -32.66
N LEU A 638 9.24 -14.01 -31.96
CA LEU A 638 10.26 -14.66 -31.12
C LEU A 638 9.71 -15.27 -29.81
N CYS A 639 8.39 -15.34 -29.65
CA CYS A 639 7.72 -15.78 -28.41
C CYS A 639 6.57 -16.78 -28.62
N HIS A 640 6.60 -17.59 -29.67
CA HIS A 640 5.83 -18.84 -29.73
C HIS A 640 6.72 -20.05 -29.97
#